data_AF-A0A195F0Y0-F1
#
_entry.id   AF-A0A195F0Y0-F1
#
_cell.length_a   1.000
_cell.length_b   1.000
_cell.length_c   1.000
_cell.angle_alpha   90.00
_cell.angle_beta   90.00
_cell.angle_gamma   90.00
#
_symmetry.space_group_name_H-M   'P 1'
#
loop_
_entity.id
_entity.type
_entity.pdbx_description
1 polymer ?
#
loop_
_entity_poly.entity_id
_entity_poly.type
_entity_poly.pdbx_seq_one_letter_code
_entity_poly.pdbx_strand_id
1 'polypeptide(L)'
;KFCAPVDVITVSSCIAVQRGTSEVSCLTVSDSSECAIRLAEGKADFGVFNAEELLLINQFYPSDIEPIIQLRHRKKLTDEFEFQMVAVIPIDSTFIHITPRERLERLKNNGFCHPGFSQSQWLNDYILKYFENTLSVNPLQCQDNVTVIENEIINLKNFFGKACRPGEWASDKSIDQELKKKYPELCALCDDTAACSYNKKQHHGHIGALECLTQGRGKVAYVALQYVQEYLKTNESYQFLCPDGNILPLSTSYPCAWLQQPWSVVAARKEVADSLKQNLLKWLHSPKSDWEKSLSRIIQEDSRGEDLPKTTIAEYLNTREIDVENIKTCGKTIRWCTISDSETNKCNWVAKAAKALGVAPNISCIMSNSTFQCFRAINENQTDIIVIDSNYGYLARKVHNLSTILYSETEVDKNSMTFAVMREPKEDNYLIKNFQDLNGKKACFPEYGGLGWLSFINAAKKNDIISSKSCDYPLLVSELFSGACTPGIEDFNSSTAISSDVSSKLCSACKNENNPSCAMNETNRYYGDIGAIQCLIDEAGDIAFIETTNILTIESNKYRILCKNGSLAQQSGFIVDEQCALSVTIDSEVVGRKTDDEEISRTDTILALLKLEDWLGYRVNARRSIHIYGPFNGIRDLLFKDSSAGLISTSSTKDSVIAYNELLDNIEKCSNGSLATANLIFIILVSLYHLLSSHVH
;
A
#
# COMPACT_ATOMS: atom_id res chain seq x y z
N LYS A 1 -15.17 -27.91 7.15
CA LYS A 1 -15.19 -26.68 6.32
C LYS A 1 -13.76 -26.31 5.90
N PHE A 2 -13.42 -26.55 4.65
CA PHE A 2 -12.15 -26.13 4.05
C PHE A 2 -12.23 -24.63 3.71
N CYS A 3 -11.27 -23.86 4.19
CA CYS A 3 -11.15 -22.44 3.86
C CYS A 3 -10.06 -22.23 2.81
N ALA A 4 -10.39 -21.46 1.78
CA ALA A 4 -9.54 -21.30 0.61
C ALA A 4 -9.61 -19.86 0.05
N PRO A 5 -8.47 -19.16 -0.08
CA PRO A 5 -8.41 -17.86 -0.73
C PRO A 5 -8.85 -17.94 -2.21
N VAL A 6 -9.54 -16.91 -2.70
CA VAL A 6 -10.02 -16.82 -4.08
C VAL A 6 -8.90 -16.84 -5.12
N ASP A 7 -7.69 -16.41 -4.75
CA ASP A 7 -6.51 -16.43 -5.62
C ASP A 7 -5.89 -17.84 -5.75
N VAL A 8 -6.26 -18.77 -4.86
CA VAL A 8 -5.72 -20.13 -4.81
C VAL A 8 -6.71 -21.16 -5.34
N ILE A 9 -8.02 -20.90 -5.23
CA ILE A 9 -9.06 -21.83 -5.67
C ILE A 9 -10.07 -21.17 -6.62
N THR A 10 -10.39 -21.85 -7.72
CA THR A 10 -11.51 -21.43 -8.58
C THR A 10 -12.86 -21.77 -7.95
N VAL A 11 -13.89 -20.96 -8.26
CA VAL A 11 -15.28 -21.24 -7.83
C VAL A 11 -15.73 -22.64 -8.24
N SER A 12 -15.36 -23.09 -9.45
CA SER A 12 -15.68 -24.44 -9.94
C SER A 12 -15.01 -25.55 -9.12
N SER A 13 -13.77 -25.35 -8.68
CA SER A 13 -13.04 -26.29 -7.82
C SER A 13 -13.67 -26.36 -6.43
N CYS A 14 -14.06 -25.22 -5.88
CA CYS A 14 -14.77 -25.14 -4.60
C CYS A 14 -16.14 -25.84 -4.67
N ILE A 15 -16.89 -25.68 -5.77
CA ILE A 15 -18.15 -26.42 -6.00
C ILE A 15 -17.88 -27.92 -6.12
N ALA A 16 -16.82 -28.33 -6.83
CA ALA A 16 -16.49 -29.74 -7.06
C ALA A 16 -16.24 -30.52 -5.76
N VAL A 17 -15.59 -29.89 -4.77
CA VAL A 17 -15.34 -30.48 -3.43
C VAL A 17 -16.63 -30.71 -2.66
N GLN A 18 -17.71 -30.03 -2.97
CA GLN A 18 -18.95 -30.06 -2.19
C GLN A 18 -20.02 -30.98 -2.78
N ARG A 19 -19.70 -31.71 -3.87
CA ARG A 19 -20.68 -32.52 -4.60
C ARG A 19 -21.00 -33.83 -3.90
N GLY A 20 -22.26 -34.25 -4.00
CA GLY A 20 -22.72 -35.57 -3.58
C GLY A 20 -22.70 -35.73 -2.06
N THR A 21 -22.12 -36.84 -1.58
CA THR A 21 -22.00 -37.15 -0.14
C THR A 21 -20.73 -36.57 0.46
N SER A 22 -20.36 -35.35 0.08
CA SER A 22 -19.12 -34.73 0.56
C SER A 22 -19.17 -34.46 2.05
N GLU A 23 -18.09 -34.82 2.75
CA GLU A 23 -17.89 -34.47 4.15
C GLU A 23 -17.19 -33.11 4.31
N VAL A 24 -16.80 -32.48 3.20
CA VAL A 24 -16.09 -31.20 3.17
C VAL A 24 -16.89 -30.16 2.41
N SER A 25 -17.31 -29.11 3.12
CA SER A 25 -17.75 -27.86 2.49
C SER A 25 -16.56 -26.93 2.24
N CYS A 26 -16.67 -26.02 1.27
CA CYS A 26 -15.64 -25.07 0.91
C CYS A 26 -16.12 -23.63 1.16
N LEU A 27 -15.29 -22.85 1.86
CA LEU A 27 -15.50 -21.44 2.19
C LEU A 27 -14.44 -20.62 1.46
N THR A 28 -14.87 -19.86 0.45
CA THR A 28 -14.01 -18.90 -0.25
C THR A 28 -13.86 -17.63 0.57
N VAL A 29 -12.63 -17.16 0.72
CA VAL A 29 -12.27 -15.93 1.43
C VAL A 29 -11.34 -15.07 0.58
N SER A 30 -11.12 -13.82 0.99
CA SER A 30 -10.31 -12.87 0.24
C SER A 30 -8.84 -13.32 0.17
N ASP A 31 -8.26 -13.67 1.31
CA ASP A 31 -6.85 -14.04 1.46
C ASP A 31 -6.63 -15.04 2.61
N SER A 32 -5.38 -15.44 2.84
CA SER A 32 -5.04 -16.37 3.91
C SER A 32 -5.14 -15.78 5.31
N SER A 33 -4.98 -14.46 5.48
CA SER A 33 -5.24 -13.77 6.74
C SER A 33 -6.71 -13.90 7.15
N GLU A 34 -7.64 -13.64 6.22
CA GLU A 34 -9.07 -13.89 6.46
C GLU A 34 -9.31 -15.37 6.78
N CYS A 35 -8.63 -16.27 6.08
CA CYS A 35 -8.75 -17.70 6.35
C CYS A 35 -8.38 -18.07 7.80
N ALA A 36 -7.27 -17.52 8.30
CA ALA A 36 -6.84 -17.71 9.68
C ALA A 36 -7.85 -17.16 10.68
N ILE A 37 -8.42 -15.97 10.42
CA ILE A 37 -9.51 -15.40 11.22
C ILE A 37 -10.70 -16.38 11.26
N ARG A 38 -11.13 -16.92 10.11
CA ARG A 38 -12.24 -17.89 10.06
C ARG A 38 -11.95 -19.19 10.83
N LEU A 39 -10.71 -19.66 10.81
CA LEU A 39 -10.28 -20.83 11.59
C LEU A 39 -10.37 -20.54 13.10
N ALA A 40 -9.78 -19.42 13.55
CA ALA A 40 -9.78 -19.01 14.96
C ALA A 40 -11.20 -18.73 15.49
N GLU A 41 -12.10 -18.19 14.65
CA GLU A 41 -13.51 -17.97 14.99
C GLU A 41 -14.36 -19.27 14.96
N GLY A 42 -13.80 -20.41 14.57
CA GLY A 42 -14.54 -21.67 14.38
C GLY A 42 -15.51 -21.65 13.20
N LYS A 43 -15.41 -20.66 12.30
CA LYS A 43 -16.22 -20.54 11.08
C LYS A 43 -15.69 -21.41 9.94
N ALA A 44 -14.43 -21.80 9.99
CA ALA A 44 -13.78 -22.78 9.14
C ALA A 44 -12.93 -23.75 9.99
N ASP A 45 -12.55 -24.90 9.42
CA ASP A 45 -11.87 -25.96 10.17
C ASP A 45 -10.40 -26.11 9.77
N PHE A 46 -10.05 -25.91 8.49
CA PHE A 46 -8.68 -26.05 8.00
C PHE A 46 -8.44 -25.26 6.71
N GLY A 47 -7.16 -24.97 6.44
CA GLY A 47 -6.69 -24.28 5.24
C GLY A 47 -5.24 -24.65 4.91
N VAL A 48 -4.75 -24.20 3.75
CA VAL A 48 -3.36 -24.41 3.30
C VAL A 48 -2.58 -23.11 3.48
N PHE A 49 -1.43 -23.18 4.15
CA PHE A 49 -0.60 -22.01 4.48
C PHE A 49 0.87 -22.26 4.15
N ASN A 50 1.54 -21.30 3.52
CA ASN A 50 3.00 -21.28 3.39
C ASN A 50 3.66 -20.74 4.68
N ALA A 51 4.99 -20.72 4.74
CA ALA A 51 5.67 -20.33 5.98
C ALA A 51 5.51 -18.82 6.30
N GLU A 52 5.44 -17.94 5.31
CA GLU A 52 5.19 -16.51 5.49
C GLU A 52 3.80 -16.25 6.07
N GLU A 53 2.79 -16.98 5.60
CA GLU A 53 1.43 -16.94 6.12
C GLU A 53 1.38 -17.49 7.54
N LEU A 54 2.02 -18.63 7.82
CA LEU A 54 2.10 -19.17 9.18
C LEU A 54 2.82 -18.20 10.15
N LEU A 55 3.89 -17.54 9.70
CA LEU A 55 4.63 -16.57 10.49
C LEU A 55 3.74 -15.40 10.90
N LEU A 56 2.91 -14.91 9.97
CA LEU A 56 1.92 -13.88 10.23
C LEU A 56 0.82 -14.38 11.18
N ILE A 57 0.27 -15.57 10.93
CA ILE A 57 -0.79 -16.18 11.75
C ILE A 57 -0.33 -16.35 13.19
N ASN A 58 0.92 -16.76 13.41
CA ASN A 58 1.49 -16.92 14.74
C ASN A 58 1.48 -15.61 15.56
N GLN A 59 1.48 -14.44 14.92
CA GLN A 59 1.41 -13.15 15.61
C GLN A 59 0.02 -12.87 16.21
N PHE A 60 -1.02 -13.51 15.70
CA PHE A 60 -2.42 -13.24 16.07
C PHE A 60 -3.11 -14.44 16.73
N TYR A 61 -2.80 -15.65 16.28
CA TYR A 61 -3.46 -16.91 16.68
C TYR A 61 -2.45 -18.02 17.01
N PRO A 62 -1.46 -17.79 17.89
CA PRO A 62 -0.38 -18.76 18.16
C PRO A 62 -0.87 -20.06 18.81
N SER A 63 -2.07 -20.07 19.41
CA SER A 63 -2.61 -21.20 20.18
C SER A 63 -3.90 -21.79 19.61
N ASP A 64 -4.53 -21.13 18.65
CA ASP A 64 -5.84 -21.52 18.10
C ASP A 64 -5.71 -22.41 16.86
N ILE A 65 -4.58 -22.32 16.16
CA ILE A 65 -4.32 -23.01 14.89
C ILE A 65 -3.06 -23.86 15.02
N GLU A 66 -3.14 -25.11 14.56
CA GLU A 66 -2.03 -26.08 14.60
C GLU A 66 -1.75 -26.64 13.19
N PRO A 67 -0.49 -26.69 12.74
CA PRO A 67 -0.09 -27.44 11.56
C PRO A 67 -0.36 -28.93 11.74
N ILE A 68 -0.99 -29.58 10.76
CA ILE A 68 -1.38 -31.00 10.87
C ILE A 68 -0.82 -31.89 9.74
N ILE A 69 -0.54 -31.33 8.56
CA ILE A 69 0.02 -32.08 7.42
C ILE A 69 1.06 -31.20 6.75
N GLN A 70 2.26 -31.71 6.53
CA GLN A 70 3.30 -31.01 5.78
C GLN A 70 3.13 -31.29 4.28
N LEU A 71 3.19 -30.26 3.43
CA LEU A 71 3.05 -30.38 1.98
C LEU A 71 4.43 -30.29 1.31
N ARG A 72 5.03 -31.45 1.01
CA ARG A 72 6.34 -31.51 0.34
C ARG A 72 6.16 -31.59 -1.17
N HIS A 73 6.95 -30.83 -1.91
CA HIS A 73 6.92 -30.91 -3.37
C HIS A 73 7.26 -32.35 -3.84
N ARG A 74 6.55 -32.87 -4.85
CA ARG A 74 6.65 -34.27 -5.31
C ARG A 74 8.06 -34.71 -5.72
N LYS A 75 8.91 -33.76 -6.13
CA LYS A 75 10.32 -34.02 -6.51
C LYS A 75 11.32 -33.87 -5.36
N LYS A 76 10.89 -33.43 -4.17
CA LYS A 76 11.72 -33.07 -3.01
C LYS A 76 11.21 -33.71 -1.72
N LEU A 77 10.65 -34.92 -1.79
CA LEU A 77 10.02 -35.60 -0.64
C LEU A 77 10.99 -35.90 0.51
N THR A 78 12.27 -36.06 0.19
CA THR A 78 13.34 -36.33 1.17
C THR A 78 13.87 -35.07 1.84
N ASP A 79 13.57 -33.89 1.28
CA ASP A 79 14.11 -32.62 1.76
C ASP A 79 13.33 -32.18 3.00
N GLU A 80 14.05 -31.85 4.07
CA GLU A 80 13.46 -31.43 5.34
C GLU A 80 12.81 -30.04 5.25
N PHE A 81 13.37 -29.18 4.41
CA PHE A 81 12.99 -27.77 4.23
C PHE A 81 12.66 -27.50 2.75
N GLU A 82 11.77 -26.54 2.50
CA GLU A 82 11.44 -26.10 1.13
C GLU A 82 12.68 -25.57 0.41
N PHE A 83 13.47 -24.80 1.17
CA PHE A 83 14.79 -24.36 0.79
C PHE A 83 15.62 -23.97 2.02
N GLN A 84 16.92 -23.82 1.79
CA GLN A 84 17.86 -23.34 2.80
C GLN A 84 18.79 -22.32 2.17
N MET A 85 19.15 -21.29 2.94
CA MET A 85 20.13 -20.28 2.56
C MET A 85 21.45 -20.54 3.31
N VAL A 86 22.55 -20.54 2.58
CA VAL A 86 23.88 -20.89 3.08
C VAL A 86 24.90 -19.85 2.67
N ALA A 87 25.94 -19.69 3.49
CA ALA A 87 27.12 -18.92 3.12
C ALA A 87 28.24 -19.87 2.69
N VAL A 88 28.90 -19.55 1.57
CA VAL A 88 30.02 -20.33 1.02
C VAL A 88 31.26 -19.45 0.94
N ILE A 89 32.39 -20.00 1.38
CA ILE A 89 33.70 -19.34 1.35
C ILE A 89 34.74 -20.27 0.70
N PRO A 90 35.83 -19.74 0.12
CA PRO A 90 36.94 -20.58 -0.33
C PRO A 90 37.65 -21.22 0.86
N ILE A 91 38.25 -22.39 0.64
CA ILE A 91 39.23 -22.96 1.55
C ILE A 91 40.52 -22.16 1.38
N ASP A 92 40.80 -21.32 2.37
CA ASP A 92 42.01 -20.50 2.45
C ASP A 92 42.71 -20.81 3.78
N SER A 93 44.00 -21.11 3.74
CA SER A 93 44.82 -21.37 4.94
C SER A 93 44.69 -20.28 6.01
N THR A 94 44.39 -19.05 5.60
CA THR A 94 44.15 -17.94 6.51
C THR A 94 42.83 -18.12 7.30
N PHE A 95 41.78 -18.72 6.73
CA PHE A 95 40.47 -18.93 7.36
C PHE A 95 40.38 -20.20 8.24
N ILE A 96 41.30 -21.15 8.08
CA ILE A 96 41.21 -22.48 8.71
C ILE A 96 41.79 -22.48 10.14
N HIS A 97 42.90 -21.78 10.39
CA HIS A 97 43.61 -21.81 11.68
C HIS A 97 43.18 -20.73 12.69
N ILE A 98 41.93 -20.29 12.62
CA ILE A 98 41.39 -19.22 13.46
C ILE A 98 40.11 -19.66 14.15
N THR A 99 39.76 -18.95 15.22
CA THR A 99 38.52 -19.18 15.95
C THR A 99 37.29 -18.89 15.07
N PRO A 100 36.13 -19.51 15.35
CA PRO A 100 34.89 -19.22 14.64
C PRO A 100 34.54 -17.73 14.59
N ARG A 101 34.74 -17.02 15.70
CA ARG A 101 34.53 -15.56 15.78
C ARG A 101 35.45 -14.78 14.86
N GLU A 102 36.76 -15.05 14.92
CA GLU A 102 37.74 -14.38 14.04
C GLU A 102 37.43 -14.66 12.56
N ARG A 103 36.86 -15.82 12.24
CA ARG A 103 36.44 -16.16 10.87
C ARG A 103 35.36 -15.23 10.35
N LEU A 104 34.35 -14.93 11.17
CA LEU A 104 33.32 -13.95 10.83
C LEU A 104 33.91 -12.55 10.72
N GLU A 105 34.79 -12.16 11.63
CA GLU A 105 35.47 -10.85 11.60
C GLU A 105 36.33 -10.67 10.35
N ARG A 106 36.91 -11.75 9.82
CA ARG A 106 37.69 -11.74 8.56
C ARG A 106 36.86 -11.59 7.30
N LEU A 107 35.54 -11.64 7.38
CA LEU A 107 34.71 -11.22 6.25
C LEU A 107 34.79 -9.70 6.03
N LYS A 108 35.21 -8.95 7.04
CA LYS A 108 35.37 -7.50 6.95
C LYS A 108 36.37 -7.14 5.84
N ASN A 109 35.98 -6.22 4.96
CA ASN A 109 36.73 -5.76 3.79
C ASN A 109 37.15 -6.85 2.79
N ASN A 110 36.50 -8.02 2.81
CA ASN A 110 36.89 -9.16 1.99
C ASN A 110 35.93 -9.46 0.82
N GLY A 111 34.95 -8.59 0.56
CA GLY A 111 34.10 -8.72 -0.62
C GLY A 111 32.94 -9.70 -0.47
N PHE A 112 31.74 -9.26 -0.87
CA PHE A 112 30.50 -10.05 -0.77
C PHE A 112 29.85 -10.29 -2.15
N CYS A 113 29.46 -11.53 -2.44
CA CYS A 113 28.70 -11.89 -3.63
C CYS A 113 27.25 -12.21 -3.26
N HIS A 114 26.34 -11.28 -3.54
CA HIS A 114 24.91 -11.41 -3.26
C HIS A 114 24.14 -11.81 -4.54
N PRO A 115 23.12 -12.69 -4.48
CA PRO A 115 22.35 -13.12 -5.66
C PRO A 115 21.60 -11.96 -6.33
N GLY A 116 21.18 -10.99 -5.53
CA GLY A 116 20.51 -9.77 -5.97
C GLY A 116 19.00 -9.81 -5.71
N PHE A 117 18.38 -8.63 -5.80
CA PHE A 117 16.94 -8.46 -5.64
C PHE A 117 16.25 -8.62 -7.00
N SER A 118 15.10 -9.30 -7.05
CA SER A 118 14.28 -9.32 -8.26
C SER A 118 12.81 -9.51 -7.91
N GLN A 119 11.92 -8.87 -8.66
CA GLN A 119 10.47 -8.96 -8.52
C GLN A 119 9.89 -10.37 -8.83
N SER A 120 10.73 -11.28 -9.35
CA SER A 120 10.35 -12.66 -9.72
C SER A 120 10.66 -13.71 -8.63
N GLN A 121 11.14 -13.31 -7.45
CA GLN A 121 11.65 -14.22 -6.43
C GLN A 121 10.57 -14.64 -5.43
N TRP A 122 10.61 -15.93 -5.05
CA TRP A 122 9.96 -16.48 -3.86
C TRP A 122 10.75 -16.15 -2.57
N LEU A 123 11.95 -15.56 -2.71
CA LEU A 123 12.75 -15.02 -1.61
C LEU A 123 12.35 -13.56 -1.38
N ASN A 124 11.84 -13.27 -0.18
CA ASN A 124 11.57 -11.90 0.24
C ASN A 124 12.83 -11.17 0.73
N ASP A 125 12.69 -9.84 0.91
CA ASP A 125 13.80 -8.99 1.35
C ASP A 125 14.35 -9.42 2.70
N TYR A 126 13.51 -9.87 3.63
CA TYR A 126 13.98 -10.41 4.91
C TYR A 126 14.97 -11.57 4.70
N ILE A 127 14.65 -12.54 3.84
CA ILE A 127 15.50 -13.70 3.59
C ILE A 127 16.81 -13.32 2.89
N LEU A 128 16.73 -12.46 1.87
CA LEU A 128 17.89 -12.00 1.11
C LEU A 128 18.85 -11.19 1.98
N LYS A 129 18.29 -10.32 2.83
CA LYS A 129 19.07 -9.45 3.71
C LYS A 129 19.51 -10.14 5.00
N TYR A 130 19.02 -11.34 5.31
CA TYR A 130 19.29 -12.02 6.59
C TYR A 130 20.78 -12.13 6.94
N PHE A 131 21.60 -12.57 5.98
CA PHE A 131 23.05 -12.70 6.18
C PHE A 131 23.74 -11.36 6.40
N GLU A 132 23.43 -10.36 5.56
CA GLU A 132 24.03 -9.01 5.69
C GLU A 132 23.61 -8.31 6.98
N ASN A 133 22.35 -8.47 7.39
CA ASN A 133 21.79 -7.91 8.63
C ASN A 133 22.23 -8.66 9.89
N THR A 134 22.74 -9.89 9.78
CA THR A 134 23.29 -10.58 10.95
C THR A 134 24.75 -10.20 11.17
N LEU A 135 25.51 -10.02 10.09
CA LEU A 135 26.95 -9.75 10.16
C LEU A 135 27.32 -8.28 10.24
N SER A 136 26.70 -7.43 9.43
CA SER A 136 27.10 -6.02 9.27
C SER A 136 26.51 -5.12 10.37
N VAL A 137 25.57 -5.64 11.14
CA VAL A 137 24.63 -4.89 12.00
C VAL A 137 24.82 -5.25 13.48
N ASN A 138 25.97 -5.81 13.86
CA ASN A 138 26.28 -6.06 15.27
C ASN A 138 27.46 -5.20 15.77
N PRO A 139 27.19 -4.06 16.47
CA PRO A 139 25.87 -3.45 16.74
C PRO A 139 25.36 -2.58 15.56
N LEU A 140 24.03 -2.50 15.41
CA LEU A 140 23.35 -1.75 14.34
C LEU A 140 23.79 -0.28 14.40
N GLN A 141 24.36 0.23 13.32
CA GLN A 141 24.73 1.64 13.24
C GLN A 141 23.65 2.37 12.45
N CYS A 142 22.93 3.26 13.14
CA CYS A 142 21.92 4.11 12.53
C CYS A 142 22.38 5.56 12.52
N GLN A 143 22.27 6.18 11.37
CA GLN A 143 22.47 7.61 11.16
C GLN A 143 21.11 8.24 10.85
N ASP A 144 20.74 9.27 11.62
CA ASP A 144 19.44 9.93 11.49
C ASP A 144 19.36 10.87 10.27
N ASN A 145 20.50 11.16 9.62
CA ASN A 145 20.61 12.06 8.48
C ASN A 145 20.63 11.32 7.11
N VAL A 146 20.29 10.03 7.08
CA VAL A 146 20.14 9.23 5.86
C VAL A 146 18.96 8.27 5.99
N THR A 147 18.40 7.82 4.87
CA THR A 147 17.27 6.88 4.83
C THR A 147 17.61 5.53 5.47
N VAL A 148 16.59 4.74 5.80
CA VAL A 148 16.78 3.37 6.32
C VAL A 148 17.53 2.50 5.33
N ILE A 149 17.17 2.56 4.05
CA ILE A 149 17.83 1.79 2.98
C ILE A 149 19.30 2.25 2.83
N GLU A 150 19.56 3.55 2.95
CA GLU A 150 20.93 4.06 2.90
C GLU A 150 21.76 3.62 4.12
N ASN A 151 21.17 3.57 5.32
CA ASN A 151 21.80 2.98 6.50
C ASN A 151 22.17 1.50 6.26
N GLU A 152 21.28 0.69 5.67
CA GLU A 152 21.58 -0.69 5.30
C GLU A 152 22.78 -0.77 4.35
N ILE A 153 22.80 0.08 3.32
CA ILE A 153 23.88 0.17 2.32
C ILE A 153 25.22 0.58 2.95
N ILE A 154 25.21 1.60 3.82
CA ILE A 154 26.41 2.07 4.52
C ILE A 154 26.96 0.96 5.42
N ASN A 155 26.10 0.29 6.18
CA ASN A 155 26.50 -0.80 7.07
C ASN A 155 27.13 -1.96 6.29
N LEU A 156 26.48 -2.38 5.18
CA LEU A 156 27.01 -3.41 4.30
C LEU A 156 28.37 -3.02 3.72
N LYS A 157 28.50 -1.80 3.20
CA LYS A 157 29.76 -1.26 2.68
C LYS A 157 30.84 -1.24 3.75
N ASN A 158 30.55 -0.70 4.93
CA ASN A 158 31.52 -0.55 6.02
C ASN A 158 32.02 -1.90 6.53
N PHE A 159 31.17 -2.93 6.46
CA PHE A 159 31.57 -4.28 6.80
C PHE A 159 32.34 -4.96 5.67
N PHE A 160 31.75 -5.18 4.49
CA PHE A 160 32.38 -6.00 3.44
C PHE A 160 33.38 -5.26 2.55
N GLY A 161 33.39 -3.93 2.58
CA GLY A 161 34.25 -3.07 1.77
C GLY A 161 33.80 -2.97 0.30
N LYS A 162 33.64 -4.12 -0.37
CA LYS A 162 33.14 -4.23 -1.75
C LYS A 162 32.07 -5.32 -1.84
N ALA A 163 31.18 -5.24 -2.82
CA ALA A 163 30.23 -6.31 -3.10
C ALA A 163 29.88 -6.39 -4.59
N CYS A 164 29.19 -7.46 -4.97
CA CYS A 164 28.22 -7.42 -6.05
C CYS A 164 26.84 -7.64 -5.45
N ARG A 165 26.00 -6.59 -5.46
CA ARG A 165 24.62 -6.61 -4.97
C ARG A 165 23.65 -6.18 -6.09
N PRO A 166 23.29 -7.09 -7.01
CA PRO A 166 22.43 -6.74 -8.14
C PRO A 166 20.98 -6.45 -7.76
N GLY A 167 20.22 -5.91 -8.71
CA GLY A 167 18.79 -5.67 -8.58
C GLY A 167 18.45 -4.29 -8.01
N GLU A 168 17.17 -4.08 -7.72
CA GLU A 168 16.64 -2.83 -7.17
C GLU A 168 16.90 -2.78 -5.66
N TRP A 169 17.64 -1.78 -5.18
CA TRP A 169 17.90 -1.52 -3.76
C TRP A 169 16.78 -0.70 -3.12
N ALA A 170 16.10 0.13 -3.92
CA ALA A 170 14.92 0.89 -3.55
C ALA A 170 13.83 0.70 -4.62
N SER A 171 12.56 0.69 -4.22
CA SER A 171 11.42 0.54 -5.15
C SER A 171 11.24 1.77 -6.05
N ASP A 172 11.75 2.95 -5.63
CA ASP A 172 11.85 4.12 -6.50
C ASP A 172 13.13 4.07 -7.35
N LYS A 173 12.97 4.13 -8.68
CA LYS A 173 14.08 4.00 -9.64
C LYS A 173 15.09 5.15 -9.58
N SER A 174 14.65 6.36 -9.26
CA SER A 174 15.55 7.51 -9.18
C SER A 174 16.44 7.39 -7.96
N ILE A 175 15.84 7.08 -6.81
CA ILE A 175 16.57 6.86 -5.55
C ILE A 175 17.51 5.66 -5.68
N ASP A 176 17.06 4.56 -6.30
CA ASP A 176 17.89 3.38 -6.56
C ASP A 176 19.15 3.72 -7.37
N GLN A 177 19.00 4.48 -8.45
CA GLN A 177 20.12 4.92 -9.28
C GLN A 177 21.07 5.86 -8.52
N GLU A 178 20.53 6.76 -7.72
CA GLU A 178 21.32 7.67 -6.89
C GLU A 178 22.15 6.89 -5.87
N LEU A 179 21.54 5.95 -5.15
CA LEU A 179 22.23 5.10 -4.19
C LEU A 179 23.34 4.29 -4.85
N LYS A 180 23.08 3.66 -6.00
CA LYS A 180 24.11 2.91 -6.75
C LYS A 180 25.28 3.80 -7.19
N LYS A 181 25.00 5.03 -7.61
CA LYS A 181 26.02 6.02 -7.98
C LYS A 181 26.83 6.48 -6.77
N LYS A 182 26.19 6.65 -5.62
CA LYS A 182 26.80 7.10 -4.36
C LYS A 182 27.66 6.00 -3.70
N TYR A 183 27.27 4.74 -3.87
CA TYR A 183 27.93 3.57 -3.28
C TYR A 183 28.38 2.55 -4.34
N PRO A 184 29.27 2.94 -5.28
CA PRO A 184 29.71 2.06 -6.35
C PRO A 184 30.47 0.82 -5.83
N GLU A 185 30.97 0.86 -4.58
CA GLU A 185 31.65 -0.27 -3.96
C GLU A 185 30.77 -1.52 -3.87
N LEU A 186 29.45 -1.36 -3.75
CA LEU A 186 28.51 -2.48 -3.67
C LEU A 186 28.19 -3.12 -5.03
N CYS A 187 28.67 -2.52 -6.13
CA CYS A 187 28.61 -3.06 -7.48
C CYS A 187 29.99 -3.46 -8.02
N ALA A 188 31.07 -3.18 -7.26
CA ALA A 188 32.45 -3.31 -7.71
C ALA A 188 32.90 -4.74 -8.03
N LEU A 189 32.19 -5.75 -7.52
CA LEU A 189 32.49 -7.17 -7.78
C LEU A 189 31.59 -7.77 -8.87
N CYS A 190 30.67 -7.00 -9.44
CA CYS A 190 29.76 -7.49 -10.48
C CYS A 190 30.49 -7.71 -11.82
N ASP A 191 29.86 -8.44 -12.74
CA ASP A 191 30.38 -8.59 -14.11
C ASP A 191 30.26 -7.27 -14.87
N ASP A 192 29.09 -6.64 -14.74
CA ASP A 192 28.84 -5.28 -15.18
C ASP A 192 28.69 -4.40 -13.94
N THR A 193 29.72 -3.60 -13.67
CA THR A 193 29.75 -2.68 -12.52
C THR A 193 28.85 -1.47 -12.72
N ALA A 194 28.58 -1.07 -13.97
CA ALA A 194 27.72 0.07 -14.29
C ALA A 194 26.24 -0.31 -14.20
N ALA A 195 25.86 -1.46 -14.75
CA ALA A 195 24.51 -2.00 -14.61
C ALA A 195 24.28 -2.68 -13.25
N CYS A 196 25.32 -2.83 -12.43
CA CYS A 196 25.31 -3.56 -11.16
C CYS A 196 24.68 -4.95 -11.32
N SER A 197 25.21 -5.77 -12.24
CA SER A 197 24.57 -7.05 -12.56
C SER A 197 25.55 -8.16 -12.94
N TYR A 198 25.10 -9.41 -12.78
CA TYR A 198 25.77 -10.58 -13.31
C TYR A 198 25.42 -10.79 -14.79
N ASN A 199 26.35 -11.36 -15.56
CA ASN A 199 26.10 -11.87 -16.90
C ASN A 199 25.10 -13.03 -16.84
N LYS A 200 25.25 -13.91 -15.85
CA LYS A 200 24.33 -15.03 -15.60
C LYS A 200 23.26 -14.64 -14.59
N LYS A 201 22.13 -14.13 -15.11
CA LYS A 201 20.96 -13.75 -14.32
C LYS A 201 19.98 -14.90 -14.04
N GLN A 202 20.18 -16.05 -14.67
CA GLN A 202 19.39 -17.26 -14.45
C GLN A 202 19.42 -17.70 -12.98
N HIS A 203 18.40 -18.47 -12.57
CA HIS A 203 18.24 -18.92 -11.19
C HIS A 203 18.32 -17.75 -10.20
N HIS A 204 17.66 -16.64 -10.55
CA HIS A 204 17.57 -15.44 -9.72
C HIS A 204 18.93 -14.89 -9.24
N GLY A 205 19.99 -15.08 -10.04
CA GLY A 205 21.33 -14.56 -9.77
C GLY A 205 22.18 -15.38 -8.80
N HIS A 206 21.67 -16.49 -8.23
CA HIS A 206 22.46 -17.35 -7.33
C HIS A 206 23.72 -17.94 -8.01
N ILE A 207 23.61 -18.35 -9.28
CA ILE A 207 24.76 -18.85 -10.05
C ILE A 207 25.76 -17.72 -10.31
N GLY A 208 25.30 -16.51 -10.62
CA GLY A 208 26.17 -15.34 -10.77
C GLY A 208 26.94 -15.01 -9.48
N ALA A 209 26.29 -15.11 -8.31
CA ALA A 209 26.95 -14.93 -7.02
C ALA A 209 28.02 -16.00 -6.73
N LEU A 210 27.76 -17.26 -7.10
CA LEU A 210 28.76 -18.33 -7.00
C LEU A 210 29.90 -18.13 -8.01
N GLU A 211 29.64 -17.58 -9.19
CA GLU A 211 30.68 -17.18 -10.15
C GLU A 211 31.54 -16.04 -9.62
N CYS A 212 30.92 -15.03 -8.99
CA CYS A 212 31.63 -13.96 -8.29
C CYS A 212 32.60 -14.51 -7.23
N LEU A 213 32.17 -15.51 -6.45
CA LEU A 213 33.02 -16.19 -5.47
C LEU A 213 34.14 -17.00 -6.13
N THR A 214 33.79 -17.82 -7.13
CA THR A 214 34.76 -18.76 -7.73
C THR A 214 35.82 -18.09 -8.60
N GLN A 215 35.51 -16.92 -9.16
CA GLN A 215 36.49 -16.08 -9.84
C GLN A 215 37.35 -15.25 -8.86
N GLY A 216 37.15 -15.41 -7.55
CA GLY A 216 37.95 -14.75 -6.53
C GLY A 216 37.67 -13.25 -6.38
N ARG A 217 36.54 -12.74 -6.90
CA ARG A 217 36.17 -11.33 -6.76
C ARG A 217 35.69 -11.01 -5.35
N GLY A 218 34.88 -11.90 -4.77
CA GLY A 218 34.49 -11.85 -3.36
C GLY A 218 35.00 -13.06 -2.59
N LYS A 219 34.95 -13.00 -1.26
CA LYS A 219 35.37 -14.11 -0.38
C LYS A 219 34.21 -14.84 0.28
N VAL A 220 32.99 -14.34 0.14
CA VAL A 220 31.79 -15.02 0.61
C VAL A 220 30.62 -14.81 -0.34
N ALA A 221 29.86 -15.87 -0.60
CA ALA A 221 28.56 -15.80 -1.28
C ALA A 221 27.46 -16.34 -0.38
N TYR A 222 26.31 -15.63 -0.35
CA TYR A 222 25.12 -16.06 0.38
C TYR A 222 24.03 -16.45 -0.62
N VAL A 223 23.74 -17.75 -0.74
CA VAL A 223 22.89 -18.29 -1.82
C VAL A 223 22.04 -19.46 -1.33
N ALA A 224 21.02 -19.85 -2.11
CA ALA A 224 20.25 -21.04 -1.80
C ALA A 224 21.09 -22.32 -2.00
N LEU A 225 20.99 -23.25 -1.06
CA LEU A 225 21.78 -24.49 -0.99
C LEU A 225 21.71 -25.30 -2.29
N GLN A 226 20.53 -25.40 -2.91
CA GLN A 226 20.34 -26.18 -4.14
C GLN A 226 21.29 -25.73 -5.27
N TYR A 227 21.59 -24.43 -5.36
CA TYR A 227 22.49 -23.89 -6.39
C TYR A 227 23.96 -24.12 -6.04
N VAL A 228 24.30 -24.21 -4.76
CA VAL A 228 25.64 -24.66 -4.33
C VAL A 228 25.86 -26.11 -4.76
N GLN A 229 24.89 -26.97 -4.48
CA GLN A 229 24.95 -28.39 -4.83
C GLN A 229 24.98 -28.62 -6.34
N GLU A 230 24.26 -27.80 -7.11
CA GLU A 230 24.28 -27.86 -8.58
C GLU A 230 25.61 -27.37 -9.16
N TYR A 231 26.09 -26.20 -8.71
CA TYR A 231 27.22 -25.50 -9.32
C TYR A 231 28.58 -25.94 -8.77
N LEU A 232 28.75 -25.93 -7.45
CA LEU A 232 30.01 -26.32 -6.79
C LEU A 232 30.07 -27.82 -6.49
N LYS A 233 28.93 -28.50 -6.39
CA LYS A 233 28.86 -29.91 -6.01
C LYS A 233 29.65 -30.14 -4.72
N THR A 234 30.61 -31.06 -4.73
CA THR A 234 31.51 -31.37 -3.61
C THR A 234 32.91 -30.80 -3.81
N ASN A 235 33.05 -29.66 -4.52
CA ASN A 235 34.36 -29.06 -4.77
C ASN A 235 35.08 -28.71 -3.46
N GLU A 236 36.16 -29.42 -3.18
CA GLU A 236 36.98 -29.30 -1.97
C GLU A 236 37.72 -27.96 -1.86
N SER A 237 37.65 -27.10 -2.88
CA SER A 237 38.21 -25.74 -2.80
C SER A 237 37.31 -24.74 -2.08
N TYR A 238 36.09 -25.17 -1.68
CA TYR A 238 35.09 -24.35 -1.01
C TYR A 238 34.47 -25.10 0.18
N GLN A 239 33.85 -24.35 1.08
CA GLN A 239 33.22 -24.87 2.28
C GLN A 239 32.06 -23.98 2.72
N PHE A 240 31.15 -24.54 3.51
CA PHE A 240 30.09 -23.78 4.17
C PHE A 240 30.67 -23.00 5.33
N LEU A 241 30.20 -21.75 5.49
CA LEU A 241 30.41 -20.93 6.68
C LEU A 241 29.12 -20.93 7.50
N CYS A 242 29.20 -21.37 8.74
CA CYS A 242 28.06 -21.48 9.64
C CYS A 242 27.77 -20.16 10.38
N PRO A 243 26.54 -19.96 10.89
CA PRO A 243 26.17 -18.75 11.66
C PRO A 243 27.04 -18.49 12.89
N ASP A 244 27.48 -19.55 13.56
CA ASP A 244 28.39 -19.50 14.71
C ASP A 244 29.87 -19.30 14.32
N GLY A 245 30.14 -19.18 13.01
CA GLY A 245 31.46 -19.04 12.44
C GLY A 245 32.18 -20.36 12.19
N ASN A 246 31.62 -21.52 12.52
CA ASN A 246 32.21 -22.82 12.18
C ASN A 246 32.21 -23.04 10.65
N ILE A 247 32.96 -24.05 10.20
CA ILE A 247 33.07 -24.42 8.79
C ILE A 247 32.74 -25.89 8.59
N LEU A 248 32.05 -26.21 7.49
CA LEU A 248 31.73 -27.59 7.11
C LEU A 248 32.10 -27.81 5.64
N PRO A 249 32.63 -29.00 5.27
CA PRO A 249 32.92 -29.31 3.88
C PRO A 249 31.65 -29.36 3.04
N LEU A 250 31.74 -29.04 1.75
CA LEU A 250 30.58 -29.13 0.84
C LEU A 250 30.04 -30.55 0.66
N SER A 251 30.82 -31.57 1.01
CA SER A 251 30.41 -32.98 1.01
C SER A 251 29.52 -33.38 2.20
N THR A 252 29.32 -32.49 3.18
CA THR A 252 28.45 -32.79 4.33
C THR A 252 27.01 -33.07 3.89
N SER A 253 26.38 -34.07 4.51
CA SER A 253 24.94 -34.34 4.31
C SER A 253 24.05 -33.35 5.07
N TYR A 254 24.60 -32.64 6.06
CA TYR A 254 23.88 -31.69 6.92
C TYR A 254 24.61 -30.35 6.91
N PRO A 255 24.39 -29.50 5.88
CA PRO A 255 25.00 -28.18 5.81
C PRO A 255 24.43 -27.25 6.87
N CYS A 256 25.29 -26.39 7.44
CA CYS A 256 24.87 -25.36 8.38
C CYS A 256 24.26 -24.18 7.64
N ALA A 257 22.93 -24.17 7.57
CA ALA A 257 22.18 -23.08 6.96
C ALA A 257 22.12 -21.85 7.88
N TRP A 258 22.11 -20.68 7.28
CA TRP A 258 21.82 -19.41 7.96
C TRP A 258 20.32 -19.19 8.12
N LEU A 259 19.54 -19.65 7.14
CA LEU A 259 18.09 -19.59 7.18
C LEU A 259 17.53 -20.87 6.56
N GLN A 260 16.51 -21.44 7.18
CA GLN A 260 15.82 -22.63 6.68
C GLN A 260 14.33 -22.33 6.59
N GLN A 261 13.75 -22.58 5.41
CA GLN A 261 12.33 -22.39 5.16
C GLN A 261 11.56 -23.70 5.35
N PRO A 262 10.64 -23.77 6.33
CA PRO A 262 9.72 -24.89 6.42
C PRO A 262 8.79 -24.99 5.22
N TRP A 263 8.40 -26.21 4.87
CA TRP A 263 7.41 -26.44 3.83
C TRP A 263 6.04 -25.82 4.17
N SER A 264 5.23 -25.57 3.14
CA SER A 264 3.80 -25.28 3.33
C SER A 264 3.10 -26.40 4.10
N VAL A 265 2.00 -26.07 4.78
CA VAL A 265 1.23 -27.03 5.59
C VAL A 265 -0.27 -26.92 5.33
N VAL A 266 -0.99 -27.99 5.61
CA VAL A 266 -2.39 -27.88 6.02
C VAL A 266 -2.40 -27.59 7.52
N ALA A 267 -3.02 -26.48 7.91
CA ALA A 267 -3.26 -26.15 9.30
C ALA A 267 -4.75 -26.21 9.62
N ALA A 268 -5.08 -26.58 10.85
CA ALA A 268 -6.44 -26.72 11.33
C ALA A 268 -6.62 -26.01 12.66
N ARG A 269 -7.85 -25.60 12.97
CA ARG A 269 -8.16 -25.13 14.32
C ARG A 269 -8.01 -26.26 15.34
N LYS A 270 -7.51 -25.91 16.52
CA LYS A 270 -7.05 -26.85 17.54
C LYS A 270 -8.07 -27.91 17.94
N GLU A 271 -9.35 -27.56 18.02
CA GLU A 271 -10.37 -28.48 18.56
C GLU A 271 -10.68 -29.65 17.63
N VAL A 272 -10.38 -29.55 16.33
CA VAL A 272 -10.65 -30.60 15.34
C VAL A 272 -9.39 -31.22 14.74
N ALA A 273 -8.22 -30.63 14.98
CA ALA A 273 -6.93 -30.99 14.38
C ALA A 273 -6.66 -32.51 14.39
N ASP A 274 -6.75 -33.15 15.57
CA ASP A 274 -6.44 -34.57 15.73
C ASP A 274 -7.38 -35.48 14.91
N SER A 275 -8.69 -35.23 14.98
CA SER A 275 -9.70 -36.00 14.24
C SER A 275 -9.64 -35.76 12.73
N LEU A 276 -9.40 -34.50 12.33
CA LEU A 276 -9.39 -34.08 10.95
C LEU A 276 -8.15 -34.57 10.22
N LYS A 277 -6.99 -34.61 10.89
CA LYS A 277 -5.73 -35.11 10.31
C LYS A 277 -5.85 -36.53 9.78
N GLN A 278 -6.46 -37.44 10.55
CA GLN A 278 -6.64 -38.83 10.14
C GLN A 278 -7.48 -38.97 8.88
N ASN A 279 -8.59 -38.23 8.82
CA ASN A 279 -9.48 -38.22 7.66
C ASN A 279 -8.83 -37.56 6.44
N LEU A 280 -8.16 -36.42 6.64
CA LEU A 280 -7.47 -35.71 5.56
C LEU A 280 -6.39 -36.58 4.92
N LEU A 281 -5.50 -37.20 5.70
CA LEU A 281 -4.47 -38.09 5.14
C LEU A 281 -5.08 -39.21 4.29
N LYS A 282 -6.20 -39.81 4.73
CA LYS A 282 -6.93 -40.82 3.96
C LYS A 282 -7.49 -40.24 2.65
N TRP A 283 -8.17 -39.10 2.69
CA TRP A 283 -8.74 -38.44 1.50
C TRP A 283 -7.67 -37.97 0.52
N LEU A 284 -6.50 -37.59 1.04
CA LEU A 284 -5.36 -37.09 0.29
C LEU A 284 -4.52 -38.21 -0.35
N HIS A 285 -4.29 -39.33 0.33
CA HIS A 285 -3.47 -40.44 -0.18
C HIS A 285 -4.25 -41.48 -0.97
N SER A 286 -5.53 -41.66 -0.67
CA SER A 286 -6.35 -42.72 -1.28
C SER A 286 -7.78 -42.23 -1.58
N PRO A 287 -7.94 -41.20 -2.42
CA PRO A 287 -9.25 -40.67 -2.78
C PRO A 287 -10.07 -41.69 -3.57
N LYS A 288 -11.26 -42.04 -3.05
CA LYS A 288 -12.21 -42.97 -3.66
C LYS A 288 -13.35 -42.23 -4.36
N SER A 289 -13.91 -41.20 -3.72
CA SER A 289 -15.03 -40.42 -4.26
C SER A 289 -14.54 -39.26 -5.12
N ASP A 290 -15.43 -38.67 -5.93
CA ASP A 290 -15.06 -37.56 -6.81
C ASP A 290 -14.75 -36.26 -6.05
N TRP A 291 -15.38 -36.05 -4.91
CA TRP A 291 -15.09 -34.92 -4.05
C TRP A 291 -13.73 -35.07 -3.34
N GLU A 292 -13.36 -36.29 -2.91
CA GLU A 292 -12.03 -36.59 -2.35
C GLU A 292 -10.94 -36.36 -3.40
N LYS A 293 -11.13 -36.82 -4.64
CA LYS A 293 -10.19 -36.57 -5.75
C LYS A 293 -10.04 -35.08 -6.02
N SER A 294 -11.13 -34.31 -5.93
CA SER A 294 -11.12 -32.86 -6.13
C SER A 294 -10.36 -32.16 -5.01
N LEU A 295 -10.63 -32.51 -3.74
CA LEU A 295 -9.92 -31.98 -2.58
C LEU A 295 -8.42 -32.31 -2.65
N SER A 296 -8.08 -33.55 -2.98
CA SER A 296 -6.70 -33.98 -3.17
C SER A 296 -5.99 -33.19 -4.26
N ARG A 297 -6.67 -32.87 -5.38
CA ARG A 297 -6.06 -32.07 -6.45
C ARG A 297 -5.79 -30.64 -5.99
N ILE A 298 -6.71 -30.03 -5.25
CA ILE A 298 -6.57 -28.66 -4.74
C ILE A 298 -5.41 -28.56 -3.74
N ILE A 299 -5.28 -29.52 -2.82
CA ILE A 299 -4.27 -29.45 -1.74
C ILE A 299 -2.90 -29.99 -2.20
N GLN A 300 -2.89 -30.96 -3.12
CA GLN A 300 -1.70 -31.73 -3.48
C GLN A 300 -1.47 -31.77 -5.01
N GLU A 301 -1.63 -30.65 -5.70
CA GLU A 301 -1.32 -30.56 -7.14
C GLU A 301 0.16 -30.95 -7.39
N ASP A 302 1.08 -30.09 -6.96
CA ASP A 302 2.54 -30.31 -7.08
C ASP A 302 3.18 -30.89 -5.81
N SER A 303 2.36 -31.08 -4.77
CA SER A 303 2.80 -31.49 -3.44
C SER A 303 2.27 -32.88 -3.07
N ARG A 304 2.84 -33.46 -2.02
CA ARG A 304 2.35 -34.63 -1.31
C ARG A 304 2.25 -34.29 0.17
N GLY A 305 1.10 -34.56 0.76
CA GLY A 305 0.88 -34.41 2.19
C GLY A 305 1.59 -35.52 2.96
N GLU A 306 2.37 -35.17 3.95
CA GLU A 306 3.02 -36.08 4.89
C GLU A 306 2.50 -35.80 6.30
N ASP A 307 2.34 -36.86 7.10
CA ASP A 307 1.86 -36.74 8.47
C ASP A 307 2.82 -35.87 9.28
N LEU A 308 2.28 -34.87 9.98
CA LEU A 308 3.03 -34.03 10.88
C LEU A 308 2.73 -34.44 12.33
N PRO A 309 3.74 -34.74 13.16
CA PRO A 309 3.56 -34.90 14.59
C PRO A 309 2.90 -33.67 15.20
N LYS A 310 2.17 -33.85 16.30
CA LYS A 310 1.50 -32.74 16.97
C LYS A 310 2.52 -31.67 17.35
N THR A 311 2.30 -30.45 16.89
CA THR A 311 3.22 -29.33 17.05
C THR A 311 2.47 -28.00 16.99
N THR A 312 3.05 -26.95 17.57
CA THR A 312 2.55 -25.58 17.43
C THR A 312 3.11 -24.90 16.18
N ILE A 313 2.53 -23.77 15.77
CA ILE A 313 3.11 -22.97 14.67
C ILE A 313 4.53 -22.52 15.02
N ALA A 314 4.75 -22.03 16.24
CA ALA A 314 6.06 -21.59 16.70
C ALA A 314 7.11 -22.73 16.69
N GLU A 315 6.76 -23.94 17.12
CA GLU A 315 7.67 -25.08 17.05
C GLU A 315 7.99 -25.48 15.61
N TYR A 316 6.99 -25.49 14.72
CA TYR A 316 7.18 -25.80 13.30
C TYR A 316 8.05 -24.76 12.58
N LEU A 317 7.97 -23.50 12.99
CA LEU A 317 8.73 -22.37 12.45
C LEU A 317 10.03 -22.08 13.21
N ASN A 318 10.49 -22.95 14.11
CA ASN A 318 11.62 -22.66 15.01
C ASN A 318 12.96 -22.36 14.30
N THR A 319 13.05 -22.61 13.00
CA THR A 319 14.19 -22.28 12.14
C THR A 319 14.11 -20.87 11.53
N ARG A 320 13.09 -20.09 11.90
CA ARG A 320 12.84 -18.70 11.47
C ARG A 320 12.75 -17.79 12.69
N GLU A 321 12.97 -16.49 12.48
CA GLU A 321 12.65 -15.50 13.51
C GLU A 321 11.12 -15.39 13.62
N ILE A 322 10.57 -16.00 14.67
CA ILE A 322 9.13 -16.02 14.93
C ILE A 322 8.68 -14.73 15.61
N ASP A 323 9.55 -14.15 16.45
CA ASP A 323 9.26 -12.88 17.11
C ASP A 323 9.63 -11.73 16.17
N VAL A 324 8.68 -11.44 15.28
CA VAL A 324 8.78 -10.36 14.31
C VAL A 324 9.01 -9.02 15.03
N GLU A 325 8.68 -8.88 16.33
CA GLU A 325 8.96 -7.63 17.05
C GLU A 325 10.43 -7.36 17.32
N ASN A 326 11.24 -8.41 17.48
CA ASN A 326 12.67 -8.27 17.76
C ASN A 326 13.50 -7.84 16.55
N ILE A 327 12.91 -7.80 15.35
CA ILE A 327 13.56 -7.31 14.15
C ILE A 327 13.82 -5.81 14.32
N LYS A 328 15.09 -5.44 14.53
CA LYS A 328 15.55 -4.06 14.67
C LYS A 328 15.78 -3.45 13.30
N THR A 329 15.25 -2.24 13.09
CA THR A 329 15.46 -1.44 11.89
C THR A 329 15.94 -0.05 12.29
N CYS A 330 16.69 0.62 11.41
CA CYS A 330 16.91 2.05 11.54
C CYS A 330 15.63 2.84 11.21
N GLY A 331 15.71 4.16 11.38
CA GLY A 331 14.62 5.08 11.04
C GLY A 331 13.54 5.18 12.10
N LYS A 332 12.74 6.23 11.98
CA LYS A 332 11.58 6.45 12.84
C LYS A 332 10.44 5.53 12.39
N THR A 333 9.73 4.95 13.35
CA THR A 333 8.53 4.16 13.06
C THR A 333 7.46 5.05 12.42
N ILE A 334 6.85 4.59 11.33
CA ILE A 334 5.74 5.26 10.64
C ILE A 334 4.48 5.07 11.47
N ARG A 335 3.86 6.16 11.92
CA ARG A 335 2.59 6.14 12.66
C ARG A 335 1.43 6.37 11.71
N TRP A 336 0.81 5.28 11.29
CA TRP A 336 -0.34 5.28 10.39
C TRP A 336 -1.64 5.52 11.18
N CYS A 337 -2.31 6.63 10.88
CA CYS A 337 -3.58 6.98 11.51
C CYS A 337 -4.75 6.20 10.86
N THR A 338 -5.63 5.66 11.69
CA THR A 338 -6.82 4.88 11.30
C THR A 338 -8.05 5.44 12.01
N ILE A 339 -9.25 5.22 11.49
CA ILE A 339 -10.49 5.86 11.97
C ILE A 339 -11.54 4.88 12.52
N SER A 340 -11.24 3.59 12.58
CA SER A 340 -12.13 2.58 13.18
C SER A 340 -11.36 1.37 13.72
N ASP A 341 -11.95 0.64 14.67
CA ASP A 341 -11.35 -0.59 15.22
C ASP A 341 -11.02 -1.63 14.13
N SER A 342 -11.89 -1.74 13.12
CA SER A 342 -11.69 -2.68 12.00
C SER A 342 -10.52 -2.27 11.11
N GLU A 343 -10.38 -0.97 10.87
CA GLU A 343 -9.25 -0.43 10.10
C GLU A 343 -7.94 -0.53 10.88
N THR A 344 -7.95 -0.22 12.18
CA THR A 344 -6.79 -0.41 13.06
C THR A 344 -6.37 -1.87 13.10
N ASN A 345 -7.32 -2.81 13.15
CA ASN A 345 -7.02 -4.24 13.10
C ASN A 345 -6.35 -4.63 11.78
N LYS A 346 -6.91 -4.21 10.63
CA LYS A 346 -6.27 -4.45 9.32
C LYS A 346 -4.86 -3.84 9.27
N CYS A 347 -4.68 -2.63 9.79
CA CYS A 347 -3.37 -1.97 9.86
C CYS A 347 -2.36 -2.81 10.63
N ASN A 348 -2.75 -3.38 11.78
CA ASN A 348 -1.87 -4.23 12.57
C ASN A 348 -1.44 -5.48 11.80
N TRP A 349 -2.36 -6.13 11.07
CA TRP A 349 -2.02 -7.26 10.20
C TRP A 349 -1.04 -6.85 9.10
N VAL A 350 -1.29 -5.74 8.40
CA VAL A 350 -0.41 -5.20 7.36
C VAL A 350 0.98 -4.86 7.94
N ALA A 351 1.04 -4.20 9.10
CA ALA A 351 2.30 -3.82 9.74
C ALA A 351 3.16 -5.04 10.12
N LYS A 352 2.53 -6.10 10.65
CA LYS A 352 3.21 -7.37 10.97
C LYS A 352 3.68 -8.10 9.71
N ALA A 353 2.84 -8.14 8.67
CA ALA A 353 3.20 -8.74 7.39
C ALA A 353 4.39 -8.00 6.76
N ALA A 354 4.36 -6.68 6.74
CA ALA A 354 5.42 -5.81 6.25
C ALA A 354 6.76 -6.13 6.92
N LYS A 355 6.76 -6.17 8.26
CA LYS A 355 7.97 -6.44 9.05
C LYS A 355 8.52 -7.85 8.79
N ALA A 356 7.64 -8.85 8.69
CA ALA A 356 8.02 -10.23 8.35
C ALA A 356 8.61 -10.38 6.92
N LEU A 357 8.21 -9.50 6.01
CA LEU A 357 8.72 -9.44 4.63
C LEU A 357 10.01 -8.62 4.49
N GLY A 358 10.46 -7.95 5.56
CA GLY A 358 11.66 -7.12 5.57
C GLY A 358 11.43 -5.68 5.11
N VAL A 359 10.19 -5.19 5.18
CA VAL A 359 9.86 -3.77 4.96
C VAL A 359 10.30 -2.95 6.17
N ALA A 360 10.96 -1.83 5.92
CA ALA A 360 11.44 -0.91 6.93
C ALA A 360 11.28 0.56 6.46
N PRO A 361 11.14 1.54 7.38
CA PRO A 361 11.03 1.38 8.83
C PRO A 361 9.73 0.69 9.28
N ASN A 362 9.66 0.32 10.56
CA ASN A 362 8.47 -0.30 11.15
C ASN A 362 7.24 0.60 11.02
N ILE A 363 6.06 -0.02 10.94
CA ILE A 363 4.76 0.66 10.92
C ILE A 363 4.06 0.42 12.26
N SER A 364 3.41 1.46 12.78
CA SER A 364 2.55 1.42 13.96
C SER A 364 1.19 2.03 13.61
N CYS A 365 0.13 1.52 14.22
CA CYS A 365 -1.25 1.89 13.88
C CYS A 365 -1.88 2.66 15.03
N ILE A 366 -2.29 3.90 14.78
CA ILE A 366 -2.85 4.82 15.79
C ILE A 366 -4.31 5.12 15.43
N MET A 367 -5.24 4.76 16.31
CA MET A 367 -6.66 5.03 16.08
C MET A 367 -7.03 6.45 16.48
N SER A 368 -7.84 7.11 15.66
CA SER A 368 -8.54 8.38 15.94
C SER A 368 -10.04 8.20 15.68
N ASN A 369 -10.86 9.17 16.11
CA ASN A 369 -12.32 9.05 15.95
C ASN A 369 -12.83 9.55 14.58
N SER A 370 -11.99 10.23 13.79
CA SER A 370 -12.36 10.72 12.46
C SER A 370 -11.16 11.13 11.62
N THR A 371 -11.36 11.24 10.30
CA THR A 371 -10.36 11.74 9.34
C THR A 371 -9.80 13.11 9.74
N PHE A 372 -10.67 14.03 10.19
CA PHE A 372 -10.25 15.36 10.65
C PHE A 372 -9.44 15.33 11.95
N GLN A 373 -9.68 14.35 12.84
CA GLN A 373 -8.80 14.15 14.00
C GLN A 373 -7.43 13.67 13.56
N CYS A 374 -7.35 12.73 12.60
CA CYS A 374 -6.07 12.32 12.02
C CYS A 374 -5.34 13.51 11.37
N PHE A 375 -6.03 14.40 10.66
CA PHE A 375 -5.40 15.59 10.10
C PHE A 375 -4.75 16.48 11.16
N ARG A 376 -5.43 16.71 12.29
CA ARG A 376 -4.86 17.45 13.42
C ARG A 376 -3.68 16.69 14.03
N ALA A 377 -3.82 15.38 14.26
CA ALA A 377 -2.76 14.55 14.81
C ALA A 377 -1.49 14.54 13.94
N ILE A 378 -1.62 14.54 12.61
CA ILE A 378 -0.48 14.63 11.68
C ILE A 378 0.20 16.00 11.78
N ASN A 379 -0.59 17.06 11.80
CA ASN A 379 -0.07 18.43 11.92
C ASN A 379 0.60 18.67 13.29
N GLU A 380 0.09 18.05 14.36
CA GLU A 380 0.63 18.10 15.72
C GLU A 380 1.75 17.08 15.99
N ASN A 381 2.20 16.36 14.95
CA ASN A 381 3.27 15.35 15.06
C ASN A 381 2.97 14.18 16.01
N GLN A 382 1.71 13.80 16.14
CA GLN A 382 1.26 12.61 16.88
C GLN A 382 1.15 11.38 15.97
N THR A 383 0.85 11.59 14.69
CA THR A 383 0.85 10.58 13.63
C THR A 383 1.58 11.11 12.40
N ASP A 384 1.85 10.25 11.41
CA ASP A 384 2.65 10.61 10.24
C ASP A 384 1.84 10.60 8.94
N ILE A 385 0.99 9.57 8.75
CA ILE A 385 0.19 9.42 7.53
C ILE A 385 -1.25 8.99 7.80
N ILE A 386 -2.12 9.27 6.85
CA ILE A 386 -3.47 8.69 6.71
C ILE A 386 -3.78 8.54 5.22
N VAL A 387 -4.56 7.53 4.86
CA VAL A 387 -5.17 7.43 3.53
C VAL A 387 -6.55 8.07 3.58
N ILE A 388 -6.83 8.95 2.64
CA ILE A 388 -8.08 9.69 2.56
C ILE A 388 -8.74 9.52 1.21
N ASP A 389 -10.06 9.68 1.21
CA ASP A 389 -10.81 9.97 0.00
C ASP A 389 -10.33 11.31 -0.61
N SER A 390 -10.22 11.35 -1.94
CA SER A 390 -9.82 12.54 -2.70
C SER A 390 -10.72 13.76 -2.43
N ASN A 391 -11.96 13.56 -1.99
CA ASN A 391 -12.85 14.63 -1.54
C ASN A 391 -12.28 15.45 -0.36
N TYR A 392 -11.41 14.87 0.47
CA TYR A 392 -10.77 15.59 1.56
C TYR A 392 -9.46 16.27 1.18
N GLY A 393 -8.95 16.06 -0.04
CA GLY A 393 -7.61 16.52 -0.41
C GLY A 393 -7.42 18.03 -0.36
N TYR A 394 -8.45 18.80 -0.76
CA TYR A 394 -8.44 20.26 -0.61
C TYR A 394 -8.31 20.67 0.86
N LEU A 395 -9.13 20.07 1.73
CA LEU A 395 -9.16 20.38 3.15
C LEU A 395 -7.82 19.99 3.83
N ALA A 396 -7.28 18.81 3.49
CA ALA A 396 -5.99 18.36 3.97
C ALA A 396 -4.88 19.40 3.68
N ARG A 397 -4.82 19.90 2.44
CA ARG A 397 -3.78 20.86 2.02
C ARG A 397 -4.03 22.28 2.53
N LYS A 398 -5.24 22.80 2.35
CA LYS A 398 -5.56 24.23 2.59
C LYS A 398 -5.89 24.54 4.02
N VAL A 399 -6.54 23.63 4.74
CA VAL A 399 -6.99 23.86 6.11
C VAL A 399 -6.01 23.25 7.11
N HIS A 400 -5.46 22.07 6.79
CA HIS A 400 -4.62 21.31 7.72
C HIS A 400 -3.12 21.33 7.38
N ASN A 401 -2.72 22.04 6.32
CA ASN A 401 -1.31 22.16 5.89
C ASN A 401 -0.60 20.81 5.71
N LEU A 402 -1.33 19.83 5.17
CA LEU A 402 -0.81 18.52 4.81
C LEU A 402 -0.41 18.48 3.33
N SER A 403 0.34 17.46 2.93
CA SER A 403 0.71 17.22 1.53
C SER A 403 0.60 15.74 1.17
N THR A 404 0.44 15.45 -0.11
CA THR A 404 0.37 14.07 -0.62
C THR A 404 1.71 13.37 -0.53
N ILE A 405 1.73 12.21 0.10
CA ILE A 405 2.85 11.26 0.06
C ILE A 405 2.84 10.50 -1.26
N LEU A 406 1.73 9.81 -1.55
CA LEU A 406 1.50 9.00 -2.74
C LEU A 406 0.02 9.05 -3.11
N TYR A 407 -0.30 8.90 -4.40
CA TYR A 407 -1.66 8.72 -4.86
C TYR A 407 -2.02 7.23 -4.89
N SER A 408 -3.28 6.90 -4.59
CA SER A 408 -3.80 5.56 -4.88
C SER A 408 -4.13 5.51 -6.37
N GLU A 409 -3.52 4.58 -7.08
CA GLU A 409 -3.87 4.33 -8.47
C GLU A 409 -5.24 3.67 -8.51
N THR A 410 -6.24 4.34 -9.06
CA THR A 410 -7.58 3.76 -9.21
C THR A 410 -7.68 2.90 -10.48
N GLU A 411 -8.43 1.79 -10.41
CA GLU A 411 -8.85 1.03 -11.59
C GLU A 411 -9.56 1.96 -12.60
N VAL A 412 -9.28 1.80 -13.89
CA VAL A 412 -9.70 2.77 -14.92
C VAL A 412 -11.22 2.96 -14.94
N ASP A 413 -11.98 1.88 -14.84
CA ASP A 413 -13.44 1.85 -14.81
C ASP A 413 -14.03 2.24 -13.44
N LYS A 414 -13.18 2.47 -12.43
CA LYS A 414 -13.56 2.90 -11.08
C LYS A 414 -13.04 4.29 -10.71
N ASN A 415 -12.42 5.02 -11.64
CA ASN A 415 -12.03 6.41 -11.41
C ASN A 415 -13.22 7.24 -10.91
N SER A 416 -12.96 8.20 -10.02
CA SER A 416 -13.99 9.12 -9.53
C SER A 416 -14.47 10.02 -10.66
N MET A 417 -15.73 9.84 -11.08
CA MET A 417 -16.37 10.68 -12.09
C MET A 417 -17.35 11.66 -11.45
N THR A 418 -17.07 12.95 -11.62
CA THR A 418 -17.93 14.02 -11.10
C THR A 418 -18.85 14.57 -12.18
N PHE A 419 -20.14 14.71 -11.88
CA PHE A 419 -21.16 15.20 -12.82
C PHE A 419 -21.98 16.35 -12.26
N ALA A 420 -22.46 17.23 -13.15
CA ALA A 420 -23.54 18.15 -12.86
C ALA A 420 -24.87 17.50 -13.22
N VAL A 421 -25.77 17.36 -12.26
CA VAL A 421 -27.02 16.60 -12.36
C VAL A 421 -28.20 17.51 -12.09
N MET A 422 -29.24 17.40 -12.90
CA MET A 422 -30.53 18.07 -12.70
C MET A 422 -31.68 17.09 -12.88
N ARG A 423 -32.87 17.45 -12.41
CA ARG A 423 -34.08 16.65 -12.63
C ARG A 423 -34.43 16.60 -14.11
N GLU A 424 -34.80 15.43 -14.61
CA GLU A 424 -35.37 15.25 -15.95
C GLU A 424 -36.80 15.80 -15.96
N PRO A 425 -37.11 16.84 -16.75
CA PRO A 425 -38.45 17.35 -16.86
C PRO A 425 -39.37 16.39 -17.65
N LYS A 426 -40.68 16.46 -17.41
CA LYS A 426 -41.67 15.65 -18.15
C LYS A 426 -41.83 16.06 -19.62
N GLU A 427 -41.43 17.29 -19.96
CA GLU A 427 -41.45 17.88 -21.30
C GLU A 427 -40.07 18.50 -21.57
N ASP A 428 -39.70 18.80 -22.82
CA ASP A 428 -38.40 19.41 -23.19
C ASP A 428 -38.27 20.89 -22.74
N ASN A 429 -38.64 21.20 -21.49
CA ASN A 429 -38.67 22.52 -20.88
C ASN A 429 -37.59 22.70 -19.79
N TYR A 430 -36.37 22.25 -20.10
CA TYR A 430 -35.22 22.35 -19.21
C TYR A 430 -34.98 23.78 -18.70
N LEU A 431 -34.91 23.91 -17.37
CA LEU A 431 -34.56 25.15 -16.67
C LEU A 431 -33.10 25.55 -16.85
N ILE A 432 -32.23 24.58 -17.14
CA ILE A 432 -30.80 24.70 -17.34
C ILE A 432 -30.46 23.93 -18.61
N LYS A 433 -30.03 24.63 -19.67
CA LYS A 433 -29.63 24.01 -20.94
C LYS A 433 -28.12 24.10 -21.17
N ASN A 434 -27.48 25.03 -20.49
CA ASN A 434 -26.05 25.30 -20.55
C ASN A 434 -25.59 25.95 -19.23
N PHE A 435 -24.29 26.22 -19.14
CA PHE A 435 -23.66 26.82 -17.97
C PHE A 435 -24.10 28.26 -17.68
N GLN A 436 -24.54 29.04 -18.68
CA GLN A 436 -25.04 30.41 -18.48
C GLN A 436 -26.40 30.43 -17.76
N ASP A 437 -27.21 29.39 -17.93
CA ASP A 437 -28.51 29.25 -17.27
C ASP A 437 -28.41 28.96 -15.76
N LEU A 438 -27.20 28.74 -15.23
CA LEU A 438 -26.96 28.56 -13.80
C LEU A 438 -27.17 29.83 -12.99
N ASN A 439 -27.07 31.00 -13.63
CA ASN A 439 -27.20 32.28 -12.96
C ASN A 439 -28.58 32.42 -12.28
N GLY A 440 -28.57 32.68 -10.98
CA GLY A 440 -29.77 32.80 -10.15
C GLY A 440 -30.45 31.48 -9.77
N LYS A 441 -29.90 30.32 -10.14
CA LYS A 441 -30.40 29.00 -9.72
C LYS A 441 -29.94 28.65 -8.29
N LYS A 442 -30.47 27.55 -7.75
CA LYS A 442 -29.99 26.96 -6.50
C LYS A 442 -29.15 25.71 -6.76
N ALA A 443 -28.04 25.56 -6.03
CA ALA A 443 -27.11 24.45 -6.20
C ALA A 443 -27.04 23.55 -4.95
N CYS A 444 -26.77 22.26 -5.17
CA CYS A 444 -26.51 21.27 -4.12
C CYS A 444 -25.09 20.71 -4.29
N PHE A 445 -24.26 20.83 -3.26
CA PHE A 445 -22.93 20.23 -3.20
C PHE A 445 -22.89 19.16 -2.11
N PRO A 446 -22.19 18.04 -2.32
CA PRO A 446 -21.93 17.04 -1.29
C PRO A 446 -21.27 17.64 -0.05
N GLU A 447 -20.23 18.45 -0.28
CA GLU A 447 -19.53 19.21 0.74
C GLU A 447 -18.71 20.36 0.14
N TYR A 448 -18.31 21.30 1.00
CA TYR A 448 -17.36 22.34 0.67
C TYR A 448 -15.95 21.75 0.46
N GLY A 449 -15.34 22.05 -0.68
CA GLY A 449 -13.96 21.64 -0.97
C GLY A 449 -13.79 20.21 -1.52
N GLY A 450 -14.86 19.41 -1.58
CA GLY A 450 -14.87 18.08 -2.22
C GLY A 450 -14.77 18.13 -3.75
N LEU A 451 -14.69 16.97 -4.40
CA LEU A 451 -14.55 16.84 -5.85
C LEU A 451 -15.73 17.49 -6.60
N GLY A 452 -16.95 17.39 -6.08
CA GLY A 452 -18.14 18.08 -6.61
C GLY A 452 -17.94 19.59 -6.71
N TRP A 453 -17.49 20.22 -5.62
CA TRP A 453 -17.20 21.65 -5.54
C TRP A 453 -16.04 22.04 -6.47
N LEU A 454 -14.91 21.33 -6.42
CA LEU A 454 -13.72 21.64 -7.21
C LEU A 454 -13.95 21.48 -8.72
N SER A 455 -14.66 20.42 -9.11
CA SER A 455 -14.97 20.15 -10.51
C SER A 455 -15.91 21.20 -11.08
N PHE A 456 -16.89 21.65 -10.29
CA PHE A 456 -17.74 22.77 -10.66
C PHE A 456 -16.93 24.05 -10.87
N ILE A 457 -16.05 24.44 -9.93
CA ILE A 457 -15.20 25.64 -10.07
C ILE A 457 -14.38 25.57 -11.35
N ASN A 458 -13.73 24.43 -11.63
CA ASN A 458 -12.94 24.24 -12.83
C ASN A 458 -13.79 24.37 -14.11
N ALA A 459 -14.97 23.74 -14.14
CA ALA A 459 -15.89 23.81 -15.28
C ALA A 459 -16.45 25.23 -15.48
N ALA A 460 -16.84 25.92 -14.40
CA ALA A 460 -17.37 27.27 -14.44
C ALA A 460 -16.32 28.29 -14.95
N LYS A 461 -15.04 28.12 -14.61
CA LYS A 461 -13.94 28.93 -15.17
C LYS A 461 -13.73 28.65 -16.66
N LYS A 462 -13.70 27.37 -17.07
CA LYS A 462 -13.50 26.98 -18.47
C LYS A 462 -14.65 27.42 -19.40
N ASN A 463 -15.85 27.60 -18.85
CA ASN A 463 -17.03 28.08 -19.56
C ASN A 463 -17.31 29.58 -19.35
N ASP A 464 -16.36 30.34 -18.79
CA ASP A 464 -16.43 31.79 -18.57
C ASP A 464 -17.66 32.26 -17.76
N ILE A 465 -18.16 31.44 -16.82
CA ILE A 465 -19.30 31.79 -15.95
C ILE A 465 -18.84 32.50 -14.68
N ILE A 466 -17.66 32.16 -14.20
CA ILE A 466 -17.02 32.84 -13.07
C ILE A 466 -15.65 33.37 -13.50
N SER A 467 -15.18 34.41 -12.82
CA SER A 467 -13.91 35.06 -13.14
C SER A 467 -12.75 34.07 -13.06
N SER A 468 -12.02 33.91 -14.17
CA SER A 468 -10.78 33.11 -14.20
C SER A 468 -9.61 33.76 -13.45
N LYS A 469 -9.74 35.05 -13.08
CA LYS A 469 -8.72 35.85 -12.39
C LYS A 469 -8.93 35.95 -10.88
N SER A 470 -10.17 35.77 -10.40
CA SER A 470 -10.47 35.82 -8.97
C SER A 470 -10.32 34.44 -8.35
N CYS A 471 -9.95 34.44 -7.07
CA CYS A 471 -9.64 33.27 -6.28
C CYS A 471 -10.55 33.11 -5.06
N ASP A 472 -11.46 34.06 -4.85
CA ASP A 472 -12.49 33.98 -3.82
C ASP A 472 -13.66 33.14 -4.36
N TYR A 473 -13.43 31.83 -4.43
CA TYR A 473 -14.41 30.88 -4.96
C TYR A 473 -15.74 30.92 -4.19
N PRO A 474 -15.76 30.95 -2.84
CA PRO A 474 -17.01 31.14 -2.10
C PRO A 474 -17.79 32.38 -2.56
N LEU A 475 -17.12 33.54 -2.69
CA LEU A 475 -17.79 34.76 -3.17
C LEU A 475 -18.33 34.59 -4.59
N LEU A 476 -17.52 34.13 -5.54
CA LEU A 476 -17.93 33.96 -6.94
C LEU A 476 -19.13 33.00 -7.08
N VAL A 477 -19.11 31.89 -6.36
CA VAL A 477 -20.21 30.91 -6.38
C VAL A 477 -21.45 31.50 -5.72
N SER A 478 -21.28 32.29 -4.66
CA SER A 478 -22.40 32.99 -4.00
C SER A 478 -23.00 34.08 -4.88
N GLU A 479 -22.24 34.72 -5.76
CA GLU A 479 -22.74 35.72 -6.72
C GLU A 479 -23.51 35.07 -7.86
N LEU A 480 -23.06 33.90 -8.32
CA LEU A 480 -23.69 33.15 -9.41
C LEU A 480 -25.04 32.55 -9.00
N PHE A 481 -25.10 31.89 -7.85
CA PHE A 481 -26.32 31.21 -7.41
C PHE A 481 -27.19 32.10 -6.51
N SER A 482 -28.51 31.91 -6.56
CA SER A 482 -29.42 32.59 -5.62
C SER A 482 -29.34 32.02 -4.20
N GLY A 483 -28.92 30.77 -4.08
CA GLY A 483 -28.59 30.08 -2.83
C GLY A 483 -27.96 28.72 -3.11
N ALA A 484 -27.32 28.10 -2.12
CA ALA A 484 -26.81 26.74 -2.26
C ALA A 484 -26.98 25.94 -0.97
N CYS A 485 -26.84 24.63 -1.07
CA CYS A 485 -26.48 23.79 0.06
C CYS A 485 -25.05 23.31 -0.11
N THR A 486 -24.14 23.82 0.71
CA THR A 486 -22.71 23.51 0.68
C THR A 486 -22.25 23.09 2.09
N PRO A 487 -22.45 21.82 2.47
CA PRO A 487 -22.13 21.31 3.80
C PRO A 487 -20.67 21.60 4.20
N GLY A 488 -20.47 22.09 5.43
CA GLY A 488 -19.16 22.43 6.00
C GLY A 488 -18.69 23.87 5.80
N ILE A 489 -19.28 24.64 4.88
CA ILE A 489 -18.73 25.97 4.54
C ILE A 489 -18.76 26.96 5.72
N GLU A 490 -19.73 26.85 6.63
CA GLU A 490 -19.81 27.67 7.85
C GLU A 490 -18.74 27.30 8.89
N ASP A 491 -18.23 26.06 8.87
CA ASP A 491 -17.22 25.57 9.81
C ASP A 491 -15.83 26.17 9.53
N PHE A 492 -15.60 26.68 8.32
CA PHE A 492 -14.34 27.28 7.87
C PHE A 492 -14.26 28.81 8.08
N ASN A 493 -15.31 29.43 8.64
CA ASN A 493 -15.37 30.87 8.91
C ASN A 493 -14.22 31.38 9.79
N SER A 494 -13.58 30.53 10.59
CA SER A 494 -12.47 30.92 11.48
C SER A 494 -11.08 30.88 10.83
N SER A 495 -10.90 30.18 9.70
CA SER A 495 -9.58 29.88 9.12
C SER A 495 -9.38 30.40 7.68
N THR A 496 -10.45 30.69 6.92
CA THR A 496 -10.35 31.04 5.49
C THR A 496 -10.95 32.40 5.11
N ALA A 497 -11.29 33.27 6.08
CA ALA A 497 -11.82 34.62 5.84
C ALA A 497 -13.11 34.69 4.97
N ILE A 498 -13.95 33.64 4.98
CA ILE A 498 -15.25 33.65 4.30
C ILE A 498 -16.20 34.53 5.11
N SER A 499 -16.88 35.49 4.46
CA SER A 499 -17.82 36.35 5.16
C SER A 499 -19.07 35.57 5.59
N SER A 500 -19.67 35.98 6.71
CA SER A 500 -20.90 35.34 7.22
C SER A 500 -22.05 35.40 6.22
N ASP A 501 -22.14 36.45 5.40
CA ASP A 501 -23.18 36.61 4.40
C ASP A 501 -23.00 35.61 3.25
N VAL A 502 -21.76 35.41 2.80
CA VAL A 502 -21.41 34.44 1.75
C VAL A 502 -21.67 33.01 2.22
N SER A 503 -21.17 32.65 3.41
CA SER A 503 -21.40 31.31 3.97
C SER A 503 -22.89 31.04 4.23
N SER A 504 -23.63 32.00 4.79
CA SER A 504 -25.09 31.89 4.99
C SER A 504 -25.84 31.68 3.67
N LYS A 505 -25.50 32.44 2.62
CA LYS A 505 -26.12 32.27 1.29
C LYS A 505 -25.82 30.88 0.69
N LEU A 506 -24.60 30.39 0.85
CA LEU A 506 -24.18 29.05 0.39
C LEU A 506 -24.67 27.90 1.28
N CYS A 507 -25.28 28.21 2.43
CA CYS A 507 -25.99 27.25 3.28
C CYS A 507 -27.51 27.39 3.22
N SER A 508 -28.03 28.39 2.52
CA SER A 508 -29.46 28.74 2.52
C SER A 508 -30.38 27.62 2.03
N ALA A 509 -29.91 26.72 1.17
CA ALA A 509 -30.68 25.57 0.71
C ALA A 509 -30.48 24.32 1.59
N CYS A 510 -29.49 24.28 2.50
CA CYS A 510 -29.37 23.19 3.47
C CYS A 510 -30.43 23.28 4.57
N LYS A 511 -30.77 24.51 4.96
CA LYS A 511 -31.59 24.82 6.13
C LYS A 511 -33.08 24.77 5.78
N ASN A 512 -33.81 23.81 6.36
CA ASN A 512 -35.28 23.75 6.33
C ASN A 512 -35.83 23.37 7.71
N GLU A 513 -37.16 23.37 7.90
CA GLU A 513 -37.80 23.06 9.19
C GLU A 513 -37.36 21.71 9.79
N ASN A 514 -36.91 20.77 8.95
CA ASN A 514 -36.48 19.42 9.34
C ASN A 514 -34.95 19.22 9.32
N ASN A 515 -34.16 20.20 8.88
CA ASN A 515 -32.70 20.16 8.80
C ASN A 515 -32.12 21.54 9.09
N PRO A 516 -31.73 21.86 10.34
CA PRO A 516 -31.20 23.18 10.68
C PRO A 516 -29.70 23.34 10.38
N SER A 517 -29.02 22.26 9.98
CA SER A 517 -27.56 22.16 9.97
C SER A 517 -27.00 22.32 8.56
N CYS A 518 -25.92 23.10 8.46
CA CYS A 518 -25.03 23.10 7.29
C CYS A 518 -23.74 22.34 7.58
N ALA A 519 -23.72 21.46 8.58
CA ALA A 519 -22.51 20.73 8.99
C ALA A 519 -22.07 19.71 7.93
N MET A 520 -20.77 19.44 7.90
CA MET A 520 -20.15 18.43 7.04
C MET A 520 -20.19 17.03 7.68
N ASN A 521 -21.38 16.55 8.01
CA ASN A 521 -21.62 15.22 8.57
C ASN A 521 -23.10 14.84 8.43
N GLU A 522 -23.43 13.61 8.83
CA GLU A 522 -24.78 13.03 8.76
C GLU A 522 -25.89 13.81 9.51
N THR A 523 -25.56 14.82 10.33
CA THR A 523 -26.59 15.71 10.90
C THR A 523 -27.24 16.60 9.84
N ASN A 524 -26.59 16.78 8.70
CA ASN A 524 -27.13 17.47 7.53
C ASN A 524 -27.63 16.43 6.52
N ARG A 525 -28.95 16.40 6.29
CA ARG A 525 -29.61 15.48 5.33
C ARG A 525 -29.06 15.58 3.90
N TYR A 526 -28.48 16.71 3.53
CA TYR A 526 -27.95 16.96 2.20
C TYR A 526 -26.43 16.78 2.08
N TYR A 527 -25.77 16.24 3.12
CA TYR A 527 -24.36 15.89 3.09
C TYR A 527 -24.06 14.64 2.23
N GLY A 528 -22.93 14.67 1.51
CA GLY A 528 -22.49 13.59 0.62
C GLY A 528 -23.29 13.51 -0.69
N ASP A 529 -22.88 12.64 -1.62
CA ASP A 529 -23.49 12.53 -2.95
C ASP A 529 -24.99 12.19 -2.90
N ILE A 530 -25.36 11.26 -2.01
CA ILE A 530 -26.75 10.86 -1.78
C ILE A 530 -27.56 12.05 -1.24
N GLY A 531 -27.00 12.82 -0.30
CA GLY A 531 -27.62 14.01 0.24
C GLY A 531 -27.78 15.12 -0.81
N ALA A 532 -26.81 15.30 -1.69
CA ALA A 532 -26.89 16.26 -2.79
C ALA A 532 -27.98 15.88 -3.81
N ILE A 533 -28.16 14.59 -4.10
CA ILE A 533 -29.34 14.12 -4.87
C ILE A 533 -30.64 14.34 -4.09
N GLN A 534 -30.66 14.08 -2.78
CA GLN A 534 -31.83 14.33 -1.95
C GLN A 534 -32.23 15.81 -1.95
N CYS A 535 -31.27 16.73 -2.00
CA CYS A 535 -31.49 18.17 -2.18
C CYS A 535 -32.18 18.51 -3.52
N LEU A 536 -31.95 17.72 -4.58
CA LEU A 536 -32.73 17.81 -5.82
C LEU A 536 -34.12 17.20 -5.66
N ILE A 537 -34.26 16.07 -4.98
CA ILE A 537 -35.56 15.41 -4.77
C ILE A 537 -36.51 16.32 -3.99
N ASP A 538 -35.99 16.98 -2.97
CA ASP A 538 -36.75 17.88 -2.09
C ASP A 538 -36.97 19.28 -2.72
N GLU A 539 -36.59 19.46 -3.99
CA GLU A 539 -36.66 20.71 -4.75
C GLU A 539 -35.98 21.91 -4.05
N ALA A 540 -35.04 21.63 -3.15
CA ALA A 540 -34.24 22.64 -2.46
C ALA A 540 -33.19 23.26 -3.39
N GLY A 541 -32.70 22.49 -4.36
CA GLY A 541 -31.83 22.94 -5.45
C GLY A 541 -32.35 22.59 -6.85
N ASP A 542 -31.81 23.27 -7.86
CA ASP A 542 -32.07 23.05 -9.27
C ASP A 542 -31.02 22.14 -9.93
N ILE A 543 -29.80 22.13 -9.38
CA ILE A 543 -28.65 21.35 -9.89
C ILE A 543 -27.81 20.82 -8.73
N ALA A 544 -27.23 19.63 -8.87
CA ALA A 544 -26.31 19.02 -7.93
C ALA A 544 -24.98 18.64 -8.60
N PHE A 545 -23.88 18.65 -7.86
CA PHE A 545 -22.55 18.31 -8.37
C PHE A 545 -21.98 17.11 -7.60
N ILE A 546 -22.11 15.90 -8.15
CA ILE A 546 -21.93 14.65 -7.41
C ILE A 546 -20.89 13.73 -8.05
N GLU A 547 -20.26 12.90 -7.22
CA GLU A 547 -19.45 11.75 -7.63
C GLU A 547 -20.35 10.50 -7.79
N THR A 548 -20.20 9.77 -8.90
CA THR A 548 -21.16 8.69 -9.27
C THR A 548 -20.81 7.29 -8.81
N THR A 549 -19.61 7.07 -8.30
CA THR A 549 -19.17 5.78 -7.72
C THR A 549 -20.12 5.29 -6.60
N ASN A 550 -20.98 6.17 -6.06
CA ASN A 550 -21.88 5.92 -4.94
C ASN A 550 -23.39 5.80 -5.26
N ILE A 551 -23.83 5.77 -6.55
CA ILE A 551 -25.24 6.08 -6.91
C ILE A 551 -26.05 4.90 -7.52
N LEU A 552 -25.58 3.65 -7.39
CA LEU A 552 -26.23 2.46 -7.99
C LEU A 552 -27.70 2.21 -7.55
N THR A 553 -28.17 2.84 -6.49
CA THR A 553 -29.51 2.64 -5.90
C THR A 553 -30.56 3.67 -6.34
N ILE A 554 -30.19 4.69 -7.12
CA ILE A 554 -31.08 5.79 -7.52
C ILE A 554 -31.69 5.51 -8.90
N GLU A 555 -32.99 5.78 -9.05
CA GLU A 555 -33.70 5.67 -10.34
C GLU A 555 -33.16 6.73 -11.32
N SER A 556 -32.18 6.33 -12.12
CA SER A 556 -31.33 7.26 -12.88
C SER A 556 -32.08 8.00 -13.99
N ASN A 557 -33.12 7.39 -14.58
CA ASN A 557 -33.97 7.97 -15.63
C ASN A 557 -34.66 9.30 -15.24
N LYS A 558 -34.76 9.62 -13.95
CA LYS A 558 -35.34 10.88 -13.43
C LYS A 558 -34.38 12.06 -13.47
N TYR A 559 -33.17 11.87 -14.00
CA TYR A 559 -32.12 12.87 -13.98
C TYR A 559 -31.47 13.03 -15.35
N ARG A 560 -30.91 14.23 -15.57
CA ARG A 560 -30.13 14.58 -16.75
C ARG A 560 -28.80 15.17 -16.32
N ILE A 561 -27.75 14.89 -17.09
CA ILE A 561 -26.41 15.43 -16.86
C ILE A 561 -26.18 16.66 -17.74
N LEU A 562 -25.62 17.72 -17.13
CA LEU A 562 -25.00 18.85 -17.83
C LEU A 562 -23.51 18.54 -18.02
N CYS A 563 -23.09 18.37 -19.26
CA CYS A 563 -21.73 17.98 -19.61
C CYS A 563 -20.73 19.13 -19.43
N LYS A 564 -19.44 18.79 -19.26
CA LYS A 564 -18.33 19.75 -19.10
C LYS A 564 -18.21 20.81 -20.20
N ASN A 565 -18.70 20.50 -21.40
CA ASN A 565 -18.73 21.39 -22.56
C ASN A 565 -19.98 22.31 -22.62
N GLY A 566 -20.85 22.25 -21.59
CA GLY A 566 -22.07 23.04 -21.50
C GLY A 566 -23.27 22.48 -22.27
N SER A 567 -23.16 21.30 -22.89
CA SER A 567 -24.30 20.61 -23.52
C SER A 567 -25.02 19.69 -22.53
N LEU A 568 -26.28 19.35 -22.81
CA LEU A 568 -26.99 18.31 -22.08
C LEU A 568 -26.62 16.93 -22.61
N ALA A 569 -26.50 15.96 -21.71
CA ALA A 569 -26.30 14.57 -22.08
C ALA A 569 -27.44 14.06 -22.97
N GLN A 570 -27.09 13.26 -23.98
CA GLN A 570 -28.07 12.78 -24.97
C GLN A 570 -29.18 11.94 -24.34
N GLN A 571 -28.87 11.17 -23.30
CA GLN A 571 -29.80 10.31 -22.58
C GLN A 571 -29.96 10.79 -21.14
N SER A 572 -31.16 10.56 -20.57
CA SER A 572 -31.39 10.70 -19.13
C SER A 572 -30.67 9.57 -18.39
N GLY A 573 -30.21 9.81 -17.17
CA GLY A 573 -29.45 8.84 -16.39
C GLY A 573 -28.02 9.28 -16.10
N PHE A 574 -27.33 8.39 -15.38
CA PHE A 574 -25.93 8.56 -14.97
C PHE A 574 -24.94 7.83 -15.90
N ILE A 575 -25.45 7.09 -16.89
CA ILE A 575 -24.61 6.40 -17.87
C ILE A 575 -24.30 7.39 -18.99
N VAL A 576 -23.16 8.05 -18.89
CA VAL A 576 -22.66 9.00 -19.88
C VAL A 576 -21.17 8.78 -20.13
N ASP A 577 -20.69 9.24 -21.28
CA ASP A 577 -19.26 9.20 -21.64
C ASP A 577 -18.43 10.03 -20.64
N GLU A 578 -17.21 9.59 -20.34
CA GLU A 578 -16.21 10.35 -19.55
C GLU A 578 -15.96 11.75 -20.11
N GLN A 579 -16.14 11.96 -21.42
CA GLN A 579 -16.08 13.26 -22.06
C GLN A 579 -17.20 14.21 -21.63
N CYS A 580 -18.30 13.70 -21.09
CA CYS A 580 -19.35 14.51 -20.48
C CYS A 580 -19.04 14.87 -19.02
N ALA A 581 -18.30 14.03 -18.28
CA ALA A 581 -17.96 14.25 -16.87
C ALA A 581 -17.22 15.57 -16.65
N LEU A 582 -17.54 16.29 -15.58
CA LEU A 582 -16.86 17.53 -15.21
C LEU A 582 -15.37 17.27 -14.92
N SER A 583 -15.09 16.12 -14.32
CA SER A 583 -13.75 15.61 -14.05
C SER A 583 -13.77 14.08 -13.93
N VAL A 584 -12.63 13.47 -14.23
CA VAL A 584 -12.35 12.05 -14.00
C VAL A 584 -11.02 12.00 -13.25
N THR A 585 -11.03 11.64 -11.97
CA THR A 585 -9.89 11.75 -11.07
C THR A 585 -9.60 10.44 -10.34
N ILE A 586 -8.48 10.41 -9.61
CA ILE A 586 -8.25 9.40 -8.58
C ILE A 586 -9.27 9.55 -7.44
N ASP A 587 -9.49 8.48 -6.69
CA ASP A 587 -10.52 8.38 -5.65
C ASP A 587 -9.96 8.38 -4.21
N SER A 588 -8.67 8.11 -4.03
CA SER A 588 -7.98 8.25 -2.74
C SER A 588 -6.50 8.60 -2.85
N GLU A 589 -5.96 9.14 -1.76
CA GLU A 589 -4.55 9.51 -1.64
C GLU A 589 -4.00 9.28 -0.22
N VAL A 590 -2.69 9.05 -0.12
CA VAL A 590 -1.98 9.03 1.16
C VAL A 590 -1.48 10.44 1.43
N VAL A 591 -1.88 11.02 2.56
CA VAL A 591 -1.41 12.34 2.99
C VAL A 591 -0.58 12.25 4.26
N GLY A 592 0.37 13.16 4.38
CA GLY A 592 1.23 13.33 5.54
C GLY A 592 1.57 14.81 5.74
N ARG A 593 2.53 15.09 6.62
CA ARG A 593 2.89 16.48 6.93
C ARG A 593 3.63 17.16 5.77
N LYS A 594 3.32 18.43 5.51
CA LYS A 594 3.97 19.23 4.47
C LYS A 594 5.40 19.66 4.79
N THR A 595 5.71 19.90 6.07
CA THR A 595 7.06 20.35 6.48
C THR A 595 8.15 19.31 6.24
N ASP A 596 7.76 18.08 5.91
CA ASP A 596 8.63 16.92 5.81
C ASP A 596 9.01 16.64 4.34
N ASP A 597 8.64 17.52 3.39
CA ASP A 597 8.90 17.33 1.95
C ASP A 597 10.41 17.14 1.62
N GLU A 598 11.31 17.65 2.47
CA GLU A 598 12.77 17.43 2.41
C GLU A 598 13.31 16.55 3.55
N GLU A 599 12.44 16.05 4.44
CA GLU A 599 12.85 15.18 5.55
C GLU A 599 13.03 13.73 5.08
N ILE A 600 14.09 13.10 5.56
CA ILE A 600 14.39 11.68 5.35
C ILE A 600 13.22 10.79 5.77
N SER A 601 12.49 11.17 6.83
CA SER A 601 11.31 10.45 7.32
C SER A 601 10.23 10.29 6.25
N ARG A 602 10.01 11.31 5.41
CA ARG A 602 9.04 11.26 4.32
C ARG A 602 9.52 10.33 3.21
N THR A 603 10.80 10.41 2.86
CA THR A 603 11.40 9.51 1.87
C THR A 603 11.32 8.06 2.34
N ASP A 604 11.64 7.79 3.61
CA ASP A 604 11.49 6.47 4.23
C ASP A 604 10.04 5.98 4.20
N THR A 605 9.07 6.87 4.44
CA THR A 605 7.64 6.55 4.36
C THR A 605 7.23 6.18 2.93
N ILE A 606 7.65 6.96 1.93
CA ILE A 606 7.39 6.67 0.51
C ILE A 606 7.98 5.31 0.14
N LEU A 607 9.25 5.07 0.47
CA LEU A 607 9.95 3.84 0.14
C LEU A 607 9.32 2.63 0.83
N ALA A 608 8.91 2.75 2.09
CA ALA A 608 8.20 1.69 2.81
C ALA A 608 6.85 1.36 2.16
N LEU A 609 6.05 2.37 1.79
CA LEU A 609 4.76 2.18 1.13
C LEU A 609 4.92 1.55 -0.28
N LEU A 610 5.90 1.99 -1.06
CA LEU A 610 6.22 1.35 -2.35
C LEU A 610 6.72 -0.09 -2.15
N LYS A 611 7.43 -0.37 -1.06
CA LYS A 611 7.87 -1.72 -0.75
C LYS A 611 6.73 -2.62 -0.26
N LEU A 612 5.70 -2.06 0.39
CA LEU A 612 4.46 -2.78 0.66
C LEU A 612 3.77 -3.18 -0.64
N GLU A 613 3.72 -2.29 -1.64
CA GLU A 613 3.16 -2.57 -2.96
C GLU A 613 3.86 -3.77 -3.63
N ASP A 614 5.18 -3.84 -3.54
CA ASP A 614 5.98 -4.93 -4.12
C ASP A 614 5.64 -6.32 -3.54
N TRP A 615 5.10 -6.39 -2.32
CA TRP A 615 4.83 -7.66 -1.61
C TRP A 615 3.36 -7.96 -1.35
N LEU A 616 2.54 -6.94 -1.12
CA LEU A 616 1.14 -7.05 -0.71
C LEU A 616 0.17 -6.44 -1.73
N GLY A 617 0.68 -5.69 -2.72
CA GLY A 617 -0.10 -5.08 -3.79
C GLY A 617 -0.52 -6.08 -4.88
N TYR A 618 -1.01 -5.61 -6.03
CA TYR A 618 -1.45 -6.49 -7.14
C TYR A 618 -0.34 -6.83 -8.13
N ARG A 619 0.81 -6.17 -8.05
CA ARG A 619 1.93 -6.34 -9.01
C ARG A 619 2.81 -7.55 -8.69
N VAL A 620 2.59 -8.20 -7.56
CA VAL A 620 3.36 -9.36 -7.11
C VAL A 620 2.78 -10.66 -7.68
N ASN A 621 3.66 -11.52 -8.22
CA ASN A 621 3.26 -12.86 -8.70
C ASN A 621 3.25 -13.90 -7.56
N ALA A 622 3.83 -13.57 -6.41
CA ALA A 622 3.86 -14.42 -5.23
C ALA A 622 2.52 -14.38 -4.48
N ARG A 623 2.22 -15.46 -3.75
CA ARG A 623 1.03 -15.55 -2.91
C ARG A 623 1.14 -14.54 -1.75
N ARG A 624 0.11 -13.71 -1.62
CA ARG A 624 0.03 -12.62 -0.63
C ARG A 624 -0.59 -13.15 0.66
N SER A 625 0.02 -12.81 1.79
CA SER A 625 -0.51 -13.18 3.10
C SER A 625 -1.74 -12.35 3.48
N ILE A 626 -1.83 -11.11 2.98
CA ILE A 626 -2.96 -10.21 3.14
C ILE A 626 -3.12 -9.33 1.88
N HIS A 627 -4.34 -9.11 1.44
CA HIS A 627 -4.65 -8.19 0.35
C HIS A 627 -4.80 -6.78 0.89
N ILE A 628 -3.77 -5.95 0.72
CA ILE A 628 -3.76 -4.60 1.30
C ILE A 628 -4.89 -3.71 0.75
N TYR A 629 -5.24 -3.86 -0.53
CA TYR A 629 -6.37 -3.18 -1.18
C TYR A 629 -7.67 -3.99 -1.18
N GLY A 630 -7.67 -5.19 -0.60
CA GLY A 630 -8.87 -6.03 -0.55
C GLY A 630 -9.72 -5.77 0.70
N PRO A 631 -10.94 -6.31 0.74
CA PRO A 631 -11.74 -6.30 1.95
C PRO A 631 -11.06 -7.13 3.04
N PHE A 632 -11.29 -6.76 4.29
CA PHE A 632 -10.73 -7.44 5.45
C PHE A 632 -11.84 -7.82 6.42
N ASN A 633 -11.93 -9.12 6.74
CA ASN A 633 -12.99 -9.69 7.56
C ASN A 633 -14.43 -9.35 7.06
N GLY A 634 -14.60 -9.24 5.75
CA GLY A 634 -15.89 -8.89 5.12
C GLY A 634 -16.23 -7.39 5.12
N ILE A 635 -15.34 -6.53 5.60
CA ILE A 635 -15.48 -5.07 5.57
C ILE A 635 -14.59 -4.52 4.45
N ARG A 636 -15.18 -3.66 3.62
CA ARG A 636 -14.53 -3.05 2.45
C ARG A 636 -13.86 -1.72 2.83
N ASP A 637 -12.97 -1.23 1.96
CA ASP A 637 -12.44 0.13 2.02
C ASP A 637 -11.71 0.47 3.33
N LEU A 638 -11.00 -0.51 3.91
CA LEU A 638 -10.18 -0.35 5.10
C LEU A 638 -8.72 -0.07 4.69
N LEU A 639 -8.12 1.00 5.21
CA LEU A 639 -6.80 1.56 4.83
C LEU A 639 -6.73 2.12 3.42
N PHE A 640 -7.25 1.38 2.44
CA PHE A 640 -7.35 1.81 1.06
C PHE A 640 -8.72 1.44 0.55
N LYS A 641 -9.22 2.22 -0.42
CA LYS A 641 -10.43 1.83 -1.16
C LYS A 641 -10.19 0.52 -1.92
N ASP A 642 -11.21 -0.32 -2.00
CA ASP A 642 -11.19 -1.59 -2.74
C ASP A 642 -10.97 -1.39 -4.26
N SER A 643 -11.17 -0.17 -4.77
CA SER A 643 -10.89 0.28 -6.14
C SER A 643 -9.41 0.62 -6.40
N SER A 644 -8.57 0.61 -5.35
CA SER A 644 -7.13 0.88 -5.48
C SER A 644 -6.44 -0.29 -6.18
N ALA A 645 -5.80 -0.02 -7.30
CA ALA A 645 -4.98 -0.96 -8.07
C ALA A 645 -3.49 -0.91 -7.70
N GLY A 646 -3.05 0.08 -6.92
CA GLY A 646 -1.66 0.24 -6.47
C GLY A 646 -1.37 1.66 -5.96
N LEU A 647 -0.08 1.96 -5.79
CA LEU A 647 0.39 3.30 -5.40
C LEU A 647 1.23 3.92 -6.52
N ILE A 648 1.07 5.23 -6.72
CA ILE A 648 1.81 6.01 -7.72
C ILE A 648 2.31 7.34 -7.16
N SER A 649 3.44 7.78 -7.70
CA SER A 649 4.08 9.06 -7.34
C SER A 649 3.19 10.26 -7.65
N THR A 650 3.39 11.34 -6.89
CA THR A 650 2.76 12.64 -7.12
C THR A 650 3.14 13.26 -8.47
N SER A 651 4.26 12.82 -9.07
CA SER A 651 4.73 13.20 -10.41
C SER A 651 4.22 12.31 -11.55
N SER A 652 3.29 11.39 -11.26
CA SER A 652 2.70 10.50 -12.26
C SER A 652 2.05 11.27 -13.41
N THR A 653 2.22 10.76 -14.63
CA THR A 653 1.60 11.30 -15.84
C THR A 653 0.27 10.63 -16.19
N LYS A 654 -0.33 9.87 -15.26
CA LYS A 654 -1.65 9.26 -15.46
C LYS A 654 -2.71 10.36 -15.53
N ASP A 655 -3.59 10.30 -16.53
CA ASP A 655 -4.58 11.36 -16.80
C ASP A 655 -5.44 11.69 -15.57
N SER A 656 -5.86 10.68 -14.79
CA SER A 656 -6.67 10.89 -13.58
C SER A 656 -5.89 11.60 -12.46
N VAL A 657 -4.58 11.40 -12.36
CA VAL A 657 -3.70 12.15 -11.44
C VAL A 657 -3.51 13.58 -11.92
N ILE A 658 -3.25 13.77 -13.22
CA ILE A 658 -3.12 15.11 -13.80
C ILE A 658 -4.42 15.90 -13.58
N ALA A 659 -5.56 15.31 -13.88
CA ALA A 659 -6.87 15.92 -13.68
C ALA A 659 -7.10 16.29 -12.21
N TYR A 660 -6.77 15.40 -11.26
CA TYR A 660 -6.88 15.70 -9.84
C TYR A 660 -5.97 16.84 -9.40
N ASN A 661 -4.70 16.80 -9.82
CA ASN A 661 -3.75 17.88 -9.59
C ASN A 661 -4.25 19.20 -10.16
N GLU A 662 -4.81 19.24 -11.38
CA GLU A 662 -5.39 20.44 -11.98
C GLU A 662 -6.54 21.04 -11.14
N LEU A 663 -7.39 20.19 -10.54
CA LEU A 663 -8.44 20.66 -9.63
C LEU A 663 -7.85 21.36 -8.40
N LEU A 664 -6.75 20.85 -7.85
CA LEU A 664 -6.05 21.43 -6.70
C LEU A 664 -5.18 22.64 -7.05
N ASP A 665 -4.54 22.64 -8.23
CA ASP A 665 -3.62 23.67 -8.74
C ASP A 665 -4.32 25.01 -8.96
N ASN A 666 -5.57 24.94 -9.44
CA ASN A 666 -6.47 26.08 -9.54
C ASN A 666 -6.60 26.85 -8.22
N ILE A 667 -6.23 26.23 -7.10
CA ILE A 667 -6.36 26.74 -5.75
C ILE A 667 -4.99 27.10 -5.15
N GLU A 668 -3.91 26.42 -5.51
CA GLU A 668 -2.55 26.75 -5.06
C GLU A 668 -2.01 28.04 -5.66
N LYS A 669 -2.23 28.25 -6.98
CA LYS A 669 -1.86 29.50 -7.68
C LYS A 669 -2.53 30.73 -7.06
N CYS A 670 -3.68 30.52 -6.42
CA CYS A 670 -4.44 31.53 -5.70
C CYS A 670 -3.89 31.90 -4.32
N SER A 671 -3.19 30.99 -3.62
CA SER A 671 -2.57 31.29 -2.32
C SER A 671 -1.27 32.11 -2.47
N ASN A 672 -0.48 31.88 -3.52
CA ASN A 672 0.79 32.59 -3.72
C ASN A 672 0.60 34.03 -4.26
N GLY A 673 -0.57 34.35 -4.85
CA GLY A 673 -0.90 35.70 -5.31
C GLY A 673 -1.07 36.73 -4.19
N SER A 674 -1.44 36.30 -2.97
CA SER A 674 -1.63 37.18 -1.81
C SER A 674 -0.32 37.65 -1.17
N LEU A 675 0.78 36.88 -1.32
CA LEU A 675 2.10 37.25 -0.79
C LEU A 675 2.83 38.26 -1.70
N ALA A 676 2.58 38.20 -3.01
CA ALA A 676 3.18 39.12 -3.98
C ALA A 676 2.67 40.56 -3.82
N THR A 677 1.38 40.75 -3.48
CA THR A 677 0.79 42.09 -3.29
C THR A 677 1.18 42.72 -1.96
N ALA A 678 1.35 41.93 -0.89
CA ALA A 678 1.81 42.42 0.41
C ALA A 678 3.24 43.00 0.35
N ASN A 679 4.15 42.34 -0.37
CA ASN A 679 5.51 42.85 -0.57
C ASN A 679 5.55 44.12 -1.43
N LEU A 680 4.68 44.25 -2.44
CA LEU A 680 4.59 45.47 -3.25
C LEU A 680 4.04 46.65 -2.46
N ILE A 681 3.03 46.46 -1.60
CA ILE A 681 2.50 47.53 -0.74
C ILE A 681 3.55 47.96 0.30
N PHE A 682 4.27 47.01 0.90
CA PHE A 682 5.34 47.32 1.85
C PHE A 682 6.49 48.09 1.20
N ILE A 683 6.90 47.70 -0.01
CA ILE A 683 7.92 48.42 -0.79
C ILE A 683 7.43 49.81 -1.18
N ILE A 684 6.17 49.97 -1.61
CA ILE A 684 5.59 51.27 -1.96
C ILE A 684 5.50 52.18 -0.72
N LEU A 685 5.07 51.67 0.43
CA LEU A 685 4.99 52.44 1.68
C LEU A 685 6.36 52.86 2.20
N VAL A 686 7.37 51.99 2.13
CA VAL A 686 8.77 52.31 2.49
C VAL A 686 9.35 53.33 1.51
N SER A 687 9.03 53.22 0.22
CA SER A 687 9.46 54.18 -0.81
C SER A 687 8.81 55.56 -0.61
N LEU A 688 7.51 55.60 -0.30
CA LEU A 688 6.78 56.84 0.03
C LEU A 688 7.30 57.48 1.33
N TYR A 689 7.63 56.67 2.34
CA TYR A 689 8.22 57.16 3.58
C TYR A 689 9.59 57.82 3.34
N HIS A 690 10.45 57.22 2.51
CA HIS A 690 11.75 57.80 2.17
C HIS A 690 11.66 59.03 1.26
N LEU A 691 10.65 59.12 0.39
CA LEU A 691 10.37 60.30 -0.44
C LEU A 691 9.79 61.46 0.37
N LEU A 692 8.96 61.18 1.38
CA LEU A 692 8.39 62.21 2.27
C LEU A 692 9.39 62.68 3.34
N SER A 693 10.31 61.81 3.79
CA SER A 693 11.35 62.19 4.76
C SER A 693 12.47 63.04 4.18
N SER A 694 12.56 63.17 2.85
CA SER A 694 13.58 63.97 2.15
C SER A 694 13.09 65.38 1.75
N HIS A 695 11.90 65.80 2.21
CA HIS A 695 11.38 67.16 2.06
C HIS A 695 11.17 67.93 3.37
N VAL A 696 11.71 67.42 4.48
CA VAL A 696 11.82 68.15 5.74
C VAL A 696 13.25 68.06 6.26
N HIS A 697 14.15 68.79 5.59
CA HIS A 697 15.28 69.49 6.22
C HIS A 697 15.98 70.40 5.22
#